data_AF-A0AAJ1BBM0-F1
#
_entry.id   AF-A0AAJ1BBM0-F1
#
_cell.length_a   1.000
_cell.length_b   1.000
_cell.length_c   1.000
_cell.angle_alpha   90.00
_cell.angle_beta   90.00
_cell.angle_gamma   90.00
#
_symmetry.space_group_name_H-M   'P 1'
#
loop_
_entity.id
_entity.type
_entity.pdbx_description
1 polymer ?
#
loop_
_entity_poly.entity_id
_entity_poly.type
_entity_poly.pdbx_seq_one_letter_code
_entity_poly.pdbx_strand_id
1 'polypeptide(L)'
;MSSQPPAQEAAVKESSGSFWGLLRDKQWRSAFSYLGNQVANWPIVRFFLSSISARLTALMALATAMMMIILIVSVTSHVSNGVFQKRLNIVLQDASLRTESLQSAFDATVTDSVSGVQDAAYTLMSDQRDALTGAGGVGAMLLRDPNETRPLAINEIIDPEQRVLITPQLRKAVEQKGGLHWQSVSLKNSQEQKTPGIIVGSRVFLPVVGSYEFYMVYSLAYEQQTIYMVNQVLIFGTVVLLGVLTVLMAAVSYSTMAPARRAAKAARKVSAGNLQIHLPVRGRDELAQLSQALNDMASYLREQISDYEELSTLQQRFVSDVSHELRTPLATIRMASDLIYDERDQLSPTNARSATILHRQVDRFDKMLADLIEISRIDASVAKLSLSEVNLGSLASGILDSNRTLAENMGVEVVLETYGDTVAQVDETRVSRIAQNLLVNAIEFAEGKPVKVTVAGSKTAVALQIRDHGAGMTDAVAQHVFDRFYRADPSRKRTTGGTGLGLAISAEDAALHSGLLTVLSCPQQGSAFTLLLPRQQGEEIADLPEEVENQDLITARSQWAIDHPEDIILSEDLEDTALEVRHLEASDSPQQEIPVSAADSLPRMPAELPADMKESTAAQPLPHMPAPDTVIDVQERIKNLEGDDAAQTSPEGKAETQ
;
A
#
# COMPACT_ATOMS: atom_id res chain seq x y z
N MET A 1 -4.41 -54.10 59.89
CA MET A 1 -5.84 -54.21 59.52
C MET A 1 -6.58 -53.00 60.08
N SER A 2 -7.25 -52.26 59.19
CA SER A 2 -8.56 -51.62 59.41
C SER A 2 -8.78 -50.78 60.67
N SER A 3 -8.80 -49.44 60.53
CA SER A 3 -10.03 -48.62 60.62
C SER A 3 -9.70 -47.11 60.60
N GLN A 4 -10.29 -46.39 59.65
CA GLN A 4 -10.37 -44.93 59.62
C GLN A 4 -11.14 -44.39 60.84
N PRO A 5 -10.90 -43.14 61.26
CA PRO A 5 -11.94 -42.31 61.85
C PRO A 5 -12.47 -41.29 60.80
N PRO A 6 -13.79 -41.13 60.66
CA PRO A 6 -14.41 -40.12 59.81
C PRO A 6 -14.46 -38.76 60.52
N ALA A 7 -14.76 -37.70 59.76
CA ALA A 7 -14.98 -36.31 60.18
C ALA A 7 -13.75 -35.38 60.19
N GLN A 8 -13.25 -35.07 58.99
CA GLN A 8 -12.53 -33.82 58.70
C GLN A 8 -13.14 -33.02 57.54
N GLU A 9 -14.37 -33.35 57.11
CA GLU A 9 -14.92 -32.86 55.84
C GLU A 9 -16.07 -31.83 55.97
N ALA A 10 -16.10 -31.05 57.06
CA ALA A 10 -17.14 -30.05 57.28
C ALA A 10 -16.60 -28.66 57.66
N ALA A 11 -15.51 -28.22 57.04
CA ALA A 11 -15.02 -26.83 57.17
C ALA A 11 -14.26 -26.32 55.93
N VAL A 12 -14.63 -26.75 54.71
CA VAL A 12 -14.10 -26.17 53.44
C VAL A 12 -15.25 -25.74 52.53
N LYS A 13 -16.36 -25.27 53.10
CA LYS A 13 -17.51 -24.79 52.33
C LYS A 13 -17.95 -23.41 52.79
N GLU A 14 -17.07 -22.44 52.54
CA GLU A 14 -17.38 -21.07 52.09
C GLU A 14 -16.09 -20.28 51.92
N SER A 15 -15.31 -20.64 50.89
CA SER A 15 -14.45 -19.68 50.21
C SER A 15 -14.81 -19.69 48.73
N SER A 16 -16.04 -19.27 48.44
CA SER A 16 -16.48 -18.84 47.11
C SER A 16 -15.78 -17.52 46.75
N GLY A 17 -14.47 -17.62 46.57
CA GLY A 17 -13.57 -16.56 46.13
C GLY A 17 -12.42 -17.11 45.29
N SER A 18 -12.61 -18.27 44.65
CA SER A 18 -11.66 -18.75 43.66
C SER A 18 -11.74 -17.85 42.43
N PHE A 19 -10.67 -17.11 42.18
CA PHE A 19 -10.39 -16.34 40.98
C PHE A 19 -10.75 -17.09 39.68
N TRP A 20 -10.63 -18.42 39.69
CA TRP A 20 -10.97 -19.30 38.56
C TRP A 20 -12.48 -19.56 38.38
N GLY A 21 -13.30 -19.38 39.43
CA GLY A 21 -14.76 -19.47 39.35
C GLY A 21 -15.39 -18.28 38.60
N LEU A 22 -14.84 -17.08 38.80
CA LEU A 22 -15.27 -15.84 38.12
C LEU A 22 -14.91 -15.84 36.63
N LEU A 23 -13.79 -16.47 36.24
CA LEU A 23 -13.38 -16.63 34.84
C LEU A 23 -14.21 -17.66 34.04
N ARG A 24 -14.97 -18.54 34.73
CA ARG A 24 -15.76 -19.62 34.10
C ARG A 24 -17.18 -19.21 33.73
N ASP A 25 -17.64 -18.04 34.16
CA ASP A 25 -19.02 -17.58 33.93
C ASP A 25 -19.19 -16.93 32.55
N LYS A 26 -20.11 -17.44 31.73
CA LYS A 26 -20.37 -16.98 30.35
C LYS A 26 -20.92 -15.55 30.30
N GLN A 27 -21.46 -15.03 31.40
CA GLN A 27 -22.04 -13.69 31.47
C GLN A 27 -21.04 -12.56 31.17
N TRP A 28 -19.75 -12.74 31.54
CA TRP A 28 -18.71 -11.74 31.27
C TRP A 28 -18.49 -11.47 29.79
N ARG A 29 -18.70 -12.46 28.90
CA ARG A 29 -18.56 -12.27 27.44
C ARG A 29 -19.64 -11.35 26.86
N SER A 30 -20.85 -11.40 27.43
CA SER A 30 -21.95 -10.51 27.03
C SER A 30 -21.74 -9.09 27.57
N ALA A 31 -21.21 -8.94 28.80
CA ALA A 31 -20.86 -7.64 29.36
C ALA A 31 -19.69 -6.98 28.61
N PHE A 32 -18.65 -7.74 28.22
CA PHE A 32 -17.52 -7.23 27.45
C PHE A 32 -17.88 -6.80 26.02
N SER A 33 -18.83 -7.49 25.37
CA SER A 33 -19.30 -7.08 24.03
C SER A 33 -20.18 -5.83 24.09
N TYR A 34 -20.98 -5.67 25.15
CA TYR A 34 -21.77 -4.45 25.38
C TYR A 34 -20.90 -3.23 25.73
N LEU A 35 -19.90 -3.42 26.61
CA LEU A 35 -18.89 -2.39 26.91
C LEU A 35 -18.01 -2.10 25.69
N GLY A 36 -17.62 -3.11 24.92
CA GLY A 36 -16.80 -2.94 23.72
C GLY A 36 -17.45 -2.03 22.67
N ASN A 37 -18.75 -2.21 22.42
CA ASN A 37 -19.49 -1.37 21.47
C ASN A 37 -19.74 0.06 21.97
N GLN A 38 -19.94 0.28 23.27
CA GLN A 38 -20.09 1.64 23.82
C GLN A 38 -18.75 2.39 23.92
N VAL A 39 -17.68 1.69 24.28
CA VAL A 39 -16.33 2.27 24.41
C VAL A 39 -15.71 2.55 23.03
N ALA A 40 -16.00 1.73 22.00
CA ALA A 40 -15.52 1.96 20.64
C ALA A 40 -16.01 3.28 20.00
N ASN A 41 -17.15 3.80 20.46
CA ASN A 41 -17.71 5.06 19.97
C ASN A 41 -17.17 6.30 20.66
N TRP A 42 -16.33 6.16 21.70
CA TRP A 42 -15.71 7.32 22.33
C TRP A 42 -14.65 7.95 21.41
N PRO A 43 -14.59 9.29 21.32
CA PRO A 43 -13.66 9.99 20.43
C PRO A 43 -12.19 9.66 20.73
N ILE A 44 -11.88 9.40 22.00
CA ILE A 44 -10.55 8.96 22.44
C ILE A 44 -10.21 7.58 21.87
N VAL A 45 -11.16 6.65 21.89
CA VAL A 45 -10.94 5.27 21.39
C VAL A 45 -10.85 5.25 19.86
N ARG A 46 -11.63 6.09 19.16
CA ARG A 46 -11.49 6.29 17.71
C ARG A 46 -10.13 6.89 17.32
N PHE A 47 -9.63 7.85 18.10
CA PHE A 47 -8.27 8.37 17.92
C PHE A 47 -7.23 7.25 18.05
N PHE A 48 -7.36 6.39 19.06
CA PHE A 48 -6.49 5.24 19.25
C PHE A 48 -6.62 4.16 18.16
N LEU A 49 -7.78 4.01 17.52
CA LEU A 49 -8.00 3.08 16.41
C LEU A 49 -7.53 3.61 15.05
N SER A 50 -7.46 4.93 14.86
CA SER A 50 -7.09 5.56 13.58
C SER A 50 -5.58 5.54 13.28
N SER A 51 -4.74 5.39 14.30
CA SER A 51 -3.28 5.50 14.18
C SER A 51 -2.60 4.23 14.69
N ILE A 52 -1.73 3.62 13.87
CA ILE A 52 -0.97 2.42 14.23
C ILE A 52 -0.19 2.62 15.55
N SER A 53 0.44 3.78 15.73
CA SER A 53 1.17 4.11 16.96
C SER A 53 0.26 4.09 18.19
N ALA A 54 -0.94 4.66 18.05
CA ALA A 54 -1.90 4.76 19.13
C ALA A 54 -2.43 3.35 19.47
N ARG A 55 -2.81 2.55 18.48
CA ARG A 55 -3.27 1.17 18.68
C ARG A 55 -2.23 0.31 19.41
N LEU A 56 -0.95 0.43 19.05
CA LEU A 56 0.13 -0.31 19.72
C LEU A 56 0.28 0.12 21.18
N THR A 57 0.27 1.43 21.46
CA THR A 57 0.36 1.94 22.84
C THR A 57 -0.81 1.52 23.71
N ALA A 58 -2.03 1.51 23.15
CA ALA A 58 -3.22 1.05 23.87
C ALA A 58 -3.17 -0.45 24.19
N LEU A 59 -2.71 -1.28 23.26
CA LEU A 59 -2.53 -2.72 23.49
C LEU A 59 -1.49 -3.00 24.58
N MET A 60 -0.34 -2.31 24.55
CA MET A 60 0.69 -2.47 25.59
C MET A 60 0.23 -1.94 26.96
N ALA A 61 -0.49 -0.82 27.00
CA ALA A 61 -1.07 -0.29 28.23
C ALA A 61 -2.11 -1.25 28.83
N LEU A 62 -2.93 -1.91 28.01
CA LEU A 62 -3.91 -2.89 28.46
C LEU A 62 -3.22 -4.16 28.98
N ALA A 63 -2.21 -4.67 28.27
CA ALA A 63 -1.44 -5.82 28.71
C ALA A 63 -0.72 -5.58 30.04
N THR A 64 -0.11 -4.39 30.21
CA THR A 64 0.52 -4.00 31.48
C THR A 64 -0.49 -3.83 32.61
N ALA A 65 -1.65 -3.22 32.35
CA ALA A 65 -2.74 -3.12 33.33
C ALA A 65 -3.21 -4.50 33.79
N MET A 66 -3.40 -5.44 32.85
CA MET A 66 -3.80 -6.82 33.17
C MET A 66 -2.75 -7.52 34.05
N MET A 67 -1.46 -7.39 33.70
CA MET A 67 -0.39 -7.99 34.48
C MET A 67 -0.26 -7.38 35.88
N MET A 68 -0.45 -6.06 36.00
CA MET A 68 -0.49 -5.37 37.29
C MET A 68 -1.67 -5.84 38.15
N ILE A 69 -2.86 -6.02 37.59
CA ILE A 69 -4.02 -6.56 38.33
C ILE A 69 -3.72 -7.95 38.88
N ILE A 70 -3.12 -8.83 38.06
CA ILE A 70 -2.72 -10.17 38.50
C ILE A 70 -1.72 -10.09 39.67
N LEU A 71 -0.74 -9.18 39.57
CA LEU A 71 0.25 -8.96 40.63
C LEU A 71 -0.42 -8.46 41.93
N ILE A 72 -1.33 -7.49 41.84
CA ILE A 72 -2.07 -6.95 42.99
C ILE A 72 -2.84 -8.07 43.70
N VAL A 73 -3.60 -8.86 42.94
CA VAL A 73 -4.39 -9.97 43.50
C VAL A 73 -3.49 -10.99 44.19
N SER A 74 -2.36 -11.34 43.56
CA SER A 74 -1.38 -12.27 44.11
C SER A 74 -0.76 -11.76 45.41
N VAL A 75 -0.26 -10.52 45.43
CA VAL A 75 0.37 -9.90 46.61
C VAL A 75 -0.65 -9.76 47.74
N THR A 76 -1.86 -9.28 47.44
CA THR A 76 -2.92 -9.12 48.45
C THR A 76 -3.29 -10.46 49.08
N SER A 77 -3.44 -11.51 48.27
CA SER A 77 -3.75 -12.86 48.76
C SER A 77 -2.62 -13.41 49.63
N HIS A 78 -1.37 -13.22 49.21
CA HIS A 78 -0.20 -13.70 49.95
C HIS A 78 -0.04 -12.99 51.31
N VAL A 79 -0.16 -11.66 51.32
CA VAL A 79 -0.06 -10.83 52.54
C VAL A 79 -1.22 -11.15 53.48
N SER A 80 -2.46 -11.19 52.99
CA SER A 80 -3.63 -11.49 53.83
C SER A 80 -3.54 -12.87 54.48
N ASN A 81 -3.13 -13.90 53.73
CA ASN A 81 -2.96 -15.24 54.26
C ASN A 81 -1.81 -15.30 55.28
N GLY A 82 -0.68 -14.65 54.99
CA GLY A 82 0.46 -14.60 55.91
C GLY A 82 0.14 -13.88 57.22
N VAL A 83 -0.55 -12.75 57.16
CA VAL A 83 -1.00 -11.98 58.35
C VAL A 83 -2.01 -12.81 59.16
N PHE A 84 -3.00 -13.43 58.51
CA PHE A 84 -3.99 -14.26 59.20
C PHE A 84 -3.34 -15.45 59.90
N GLN A 85 -2.48 -16.21 59.22
CA GLN A 85 -1.80 -17.37 59.82
C GLN A 85 -0.89 -16.98 60.99
N LYS A 86 -0.14 -15.88 60.84
CA LYS A 86 0.69 -15.35 61.93
C LYS A 86 -0.16 -14.93 63.12
N ARG A 87 -1.28 -14.25 62.89
CA ARG A 87 -2.19 -13.79 63.95
C ARG A 87 -2.90 -14.95 64.62
N LEU A 88 -3.35 -15.94 63.86
CA LEU A 88 -3.97 -17.16 64.38
C LEU A 88 -3.05 -17.88 65.36
N ASN A 89 -1.77 -18.05 65.03
CA ASN A 89 -0.80 -18.69 65.93
C ASN A 89 -0.60 -17.92 67.24
N ILE A 90 -0.54 -16.58 67.18
CA ILE A 90 -0.44 -15.72 68.37
C ILE A 90 -1.69 -15.88 69.25
N VAL A 91 -2.87 -15.84 68.65
CA VAL A 91 -4.15 -15.98 69.34
C VAL A 91 -4.27 -17.36 70.00
N LEU A 92 -3.87 -18.43 69.31
CA LEU A 92 -3.88 -19.78 69.89
C LEU A 92 -2.88 -19.93 71.04
N GLN A 93 -1.71 -19.34 70.94
CA GLN A 93 -0.71 -19.36 72.01
C GLN A 93 -1.19 -18.59 73.26
N ASP A 94 -1.75 -17.39 73.08
CA ASP A 94 -2.32 -16.61 74.18
C ASP A 94 -3.49 -17.37 74.83
N ALA A 95 -4.39 -17.91 74.01
CA ALA A 95 -5.52 -18.71 74.50
C ALA A 95 -5.09 -19.95 75.32
N SER A 96 -3.98 -20.59 74.95
CA SER A 96 -3.39 -21.70 75.72
C SER A 96 -2.95 -21.23 77.11
N LEU A 97 -2.15 -20.15 77.17
CA LEU A 97 -1.63 -19.60 78.41
C LEU A 97 -2.76 -19.13 79.34
N ARG A 98 -3.79 -18.50 78.77
CA ARG A 98 -4.97 -18.01 79.51
C ARG A 98 -5.81 -19.18 80.05
N THR A 99 -6.00 -20.23 79.25
CA THR A 99 -6.72 -21.44 79.70
C THR A 99 -5.98 -22.11 80.87
N GLU A 100 -4.66 -22.28 80.78
CA GLU A 100 -3.85 -22.88 81.85
C GLU A 100 -3.83 -22.02 83.12
N SER A 101 -3.69 -20.70 82.97
CA SER A 101 -3.74 -19.75 84.08
C SER A 101 -5.11 -19.76 84.76
N LEU A 102 -6.19 -19.85 83.98
CA LEU A 102 -7.55 -19.91 84.50
C LEU A 102 -7.82 -21.23 85.22
N GLN A 103 -7.38 -22.36 84.68
CA GLN A 103 -7.48 -23.66 85.34
C GLN A 103 -6.74 -23.63 86.68
N SER A 104 -5.51 -23.11 86.70
CA SER A 104 -4.71 -23.00 87.93
C SER A 104 -5.38 -22.11 88.99
N ALA A 105 -6.05 -21.03 88.57
CA ALA A 105 -6.79 -20.15 89.48
C ALA A 105 -8.05 -20.83 90.05
N PHE A 106 -8.75 -21.62 89.24
CA PHE A 106 -9.87 -22.45 89.71
C PHE A 106 -9.41 -23.55 90.67
N ASP A 107 -8.30 -24.23 90.37
CA ASP A 107 -7.73 -25.27 91.23
C ASP A 107 -7.29 -24.72 92.60
N ALA A 108 -6.85 -23.46 92.65
CA ALA A 108 -6.48 -22.77 93.89
C ALA A 108 -7.69 -22.24 94.70
N THR A 109 -8.90 -22.25 94.13
CA THR A 109 -10.10 -21.73 94.80
C THR A 109 -10.66 -22.76 95.77
N VAL A 110 -10.45 -22.55 97.08
CA VAL A 110 -10.94 -23.43 98.15
C VAL A 110 -12.32 -22.96 98.63
N THR A 111 -13.39 -23.44 97.99
CA THR A 111 -14.77 -23.14 98.41
C THR A 111 -15.68 -24.36 98.30
N ASP A 112 -16.40 -24.70 99.37
CA ASP A 112 -17.33 -25.85 99.40
C ASP A 112 -18.78 -25.48 98.99
N SER A 113 -19.02 -24.26 98.50
CA SER A 113 -20.35 -23.75 98.15
C SER A 113 -20.43 -23.26 96.70
N VAL A 114 -21.58 -23.47 96.05
CA VAL A 114 -21.83 -23.04 94.66
C VAL A 114 -21.77 -21.53 94.51
N SER A 115 -22.24 -20.76 95.50
CA SER A 115 -22.16 -19.30 95.49
C SER A 115 -20.71 -18.79 95.56
N GLY A 116 -19.84 -19.46 96.33
CA GLY A 116 -18.42 -19.13 96.36
C GLY A 116 -17.73 -19.37 95.02
N VAL A 117 -18.09 -20.45 94.33
CA VAL A 117 -17.60 -20.74 92.97
C VAL A 117 -18.15 -19.72 91.95
N GLN A 118 -19.40 -19.27 92.11
CA GLN A 118 -19.99 -18.24 91.26
C GLN A 118 -19.22 -16.91 91.37
N ASP A 119 -18.94 -16.44 92.59
CA ASP A 119 -18.25 -15.17 92.83
C ASP A 119 -16.79 -15.24 92.35
N ALA A 120 -16.13 -16.38 92.57
CA ALA A 120 -14.79 -16.65 92.04
C ALA A 120 -14.79 -16.68 90.50
N ALA A 121 -15.77 -17.34 89.87
CA ALA A 121 -15.90 -17.38 88.42
C ALA A 121 -16.13 -15.98 87.83
N TYR A 122 -16.98 -15.14 88.44
CA TYR A 122 -17.17 -13.75 87.99
C TYR A 122 -15.89 -12.93 88.09
N THR A 123 -15.17 -13.03 89.20
CA THR A 123 -13.92 -12.28 89.43
C THR A 123 -12.83 -12.74 88.46
N LEU A 124 -12.60 -14.05 88.37
CA LEU A 124 -11.59 -14.62 87.47
C LEU A 124 -11.93 -14.38 85.99
N MET A 125 -13.20 -14.42 85.59
CA MET A 125 -13.59 -14.07 84.22
C MET A 125 -13.39 -12.59 83.92
N SER A 126 -13.62 -11.70 84.88
CA SER A 126 -13.29 -10.27 84.73
C SER A 126 -11.78 -10.08 84.54
N ASP A 127 -10.97 -10.72 85.37
CA ASP A 127 -9.50 -10.64 85.28
C ASP A 127 -8.98 -11.22 83.95
N GLN A 128 -9.53 -12.35 83.50
CA GLN A 128 -9.20 -12.92 82.19
C GLN A 128 -9.62 -12.00 81.05
N ARG A 129 -10.80 -11.37 81.12
CA ARG A 129 -11.25 -10.41 80.10
C ARG A 129 -10.28 -9.25 79.97
N ASP A 130 -9.81 -8.71 81.08
CA ASP A 130 -8.84 -7.62 81.08
C ASP A 130 -7.46 -8.10 80.58
N ALA A 131 -7.03 -9.31 80.95
CA ALA A 131 -5.78 -9.90 80.49
C ALA A 131 -5.76 -10.25 78.98
N LEU A 132 -6.93 -10.53 78.39
CA LEU A 132 -7.08 -10.83 76.96
C LEU A 132 -6.90 -9.60 76.07
N THR A 133 -7.11 -8.39 76.59
CA THR A 133 -6.99 -7.14 75.81
C THR A 133 -5.63 -6.96 75.16
N GLY A 134 -4.55 -7.39 75.82
CA GLY A 134 -3.18 -7.30 75.30
C GLY A 134 -2.94 -8.10 74.02
N ALA A 135 -3.67 -9.21 73.83
CA ALA A 135 -3.62 -10.04 72.62
C ALA A 135 -4.79 -9.73 71.66
N GLY A 136 -5.49 -8.59 71.83
CA GLY A 136 -6.63 -8.19 71.01
C GLY A 136 -7.93 -8.91 71.35
N GLY A 137 -8.04 -9.49 72.55
CA GLY A 137 -9.26 -10.06 73.06
C GLY A 137 -10.29 -8.99 73.43
N VAL A 138 -11.53 -9.24 73.06
CA VAL A 138 -12.68 -8.33 73.23
C VAL A 138 -13.83 -8.98 74.01
N GLY A 139 -13.70 -10.25 74.37
CA GLY A 139 -14.72 -10.98 75.12
C GLY A 139 -14.19 -12.29 75.70
N ALA A 140 -14.79 -12.66 76.83
CA ALA A 140 -14.56 -13.92 77.53
C ALA A 140 -15.92 -14.45 77.98
N MET A 141 -16.18 -15.74 77.80
CA MET A 141 -17.42 -16.39 78.23
C MET A 141 -17.15 -17.71 78.91
N LEU A 142 -18.04 -18.05 79.83
CA LEU A 142 -18.04 -19.33 80.52
C LEU A 142 -19.43 -19.94 80.41
N LEU A 143 -19.52 -21.05 79.68
CA LEU A 143 -20.76 -21.78 79.43
C LEU A 143 -20.69 -23.15 80.09
N ARG A 144 -21.83 -23.70 80.48
CA ARG A 144 -21.87 -25.04 81.05
C ARG A 144 -21.63 -26.08 79.94
N ASP A 145 -20.80 -27.07 80.22
CA ASP A 145 -20.61 -28.22 79.33
C ASP A 145 -21.92 -29.02 79.23
N PRO A 146 -22.49 -29.21 78.03
CA PRO A 146 -23.74 -29.96 77.85
C PRO A 146 -23.71 -31.40 78.37
N ASN A 147 -22.52 -32.01 78.50
CA ASN A 147 -22.35 -33.38 79.00
C ASN A 147 -22.12 -33.45 80.53
N GLU A 148 -22.08 -32.32 81.23
CA GLU A 148 -21.87 -32.28 82.68
C GLU A 148 -23.17 -32.59 83.44
N THR A 149 -23.21 -33.76 84.08
CA THR A 149 -24.42 -34.32 84.73
C THR A 149 -24.57 -33.93 86.20
N ARG A 150 -23.61 -33.18 86.78
CA ARG A 150 -23.72 -32.70 88.17
C ARG A 150 -24.93 -31.76 88.34
N PRO A 151 -25.70 -31.87 89.45
CA PRO A 151 -26.89 -31.05 89.66
C PRO A 151 -26.56 -29.60 90.05
N LEU A 152 -25.36 -29.36 90.59
CA LEU A 152 -24.88 -28.04 90.97
C LEU A 152 -24.30 -27.33 89.75
N ALA A 153 -24.78 -26.12 89.46
CA ALA A 153 -24.29 -25.29 88.36
C ALA A 153 -24.24 -23.81 88.75
N ILE A 154 -23.29 -23.09 88.16
CA ILE A 154 -23.22 -21.64 88.19
C ILE A 154 -23.97 -21.05 87.00
N ASN A 155 -24.40 -19.80 87.11
CA ASN A 155 -24.93 -19.02 86.00
C ASN A 155 -23.84 -18.82 84.94
N GLU A 156 -24.18 -19.06 83.68
CA GLU A 156 -23.28 -18.82 82.55
C GLU A 156 -22.90 -17.34 82.47
N ILE A 157 -21.62 -17.08 82.24
CA ILE A 157 -21.09 -15.74 82.02
C ILE A 157 -21.04 -15.55 80.52
N ILE A 158 -22.05 -14.90 79.96
CA ILE A 158 -22.21 -14.70 78.51
C ILE A 158 -22.36 -13.23 78.17
N ASP A 159 -21.83 -12.85 77.01
CA ASP A 159 -22.24 -11.64 76.31
C ASP A 159 -23.31 -12.04 75.27
N PRO A 160 -24.57 -11.58 75.39
CA PRO A 160 -25.66 -11.94 74.49
C PRO A 160 -25.36 -11.72 73.01
N GLU A 161 -24.58 -10.70 72.66
CA GLU A 161 -24.27 -10.38 71.26
C GLU A 161 -23.23 -11.37 70.69
N GLN A 162 -22.25 -11.72 71.51
CA GLN A 162 -21.17 -12.60 71.10
C GLN A 162 -21.54 -14.09 71.24
N ARG A 163 -22.56 -14.43 72.04
CA ARG A 163 -23.05 -15.81 72.24
C ARG A 163 -23.54 -16.45 70.94
N VAL A 164 -24.11 -15.62 70.06
CA VAL A 164 -24.63 -16.03 68.73
C VAL A 164 -23.50 -16.42 67.77
N LEU A 165 -22.26 -15.99 68.04
CA LEU A 165 -21.10 -16.27 67.20
C LEU A 165 -20.53 -17.68 67.40
N ILE A 166 -20.82 -18.31 68.55
CA ILE A 166 -20.38 -19.68 68.87
C ILE A 166 -21.25 -20.67 68.11
N THR A 167 -20.68 -21.33 67.09
CA THR A 167 -21.45 -22.33 66.33
C THR A 167 -21.61 -23.64 67.10
N PRO A 168 -22.67 -24.42 66.80
CA PRO A 168 -22.80 -25.78 67.32
C PRO A 168 -21.63 -26.70 66.95
N GLN A 169 -20.91 -26.41 65.86
CA GLN A 169 -19.74 -27.18 65.44
C GLN A 169 -18.54 -26.90 66.35
N LEU A 170 -18.29 -25.65 66.70
CA LEU A 170 -17.23 -25.27 67.62
C LEU A 170 -17.49 -25.86 69.01
N ARG A 171 -18.74 -25.82 69.48
CA ARG A 171 -19.13 -26.42 70.77
C ARG A 171 -18.84 -27.92 70.82
N LYS A 172 -19.31 -28.67 69.82
CA LYS A 172 -18.99 -30.10 69.68
C LYS A 172 -17.49 -30.40 69.58
N ALA A 173 -16.71 -29.52 68.94
CA ALA A 173 -15.26 -29.71 68.85
C ALA A 173 -14.59 -29.60 70.23
N VAL A 174 -14.97 -28.59 71.02
CA VAL A 174 -14.52 -28.40 72.42
C VAL A 174 -14.95 -29.57 73.31
N GLU A 175 -16.17 -30.07 73.14
CA GLU A 175 -16.72 -31.20 73.89
C GLU A 175 -15.94 -32.52 73.66
N GLN A 176 -15.60 -32.84 72.41
CA GLN A 176 -15.16 -34.19 72.03
C GLN A 176 -13.64 -34.42 72.08
N LYS A 177 -12.82 -33.40 71.84
CA LYS A 177 -11.39 -33.59 71.57
C LYS A 177 -10.44 -33.08 72.65
N GLY A 178 -10.90 -32.23 73.57
CA GLY A 178 -10.01 -31.55 74.51
C GLY A 178 -8.98 -30.66 73.79
N GLY A 179 -8.46 -29.65 74.49
CA GLY A 179 -7.55 -28.66 73.90
C GLY A 179 -8.27 -27.48 73.23
N LEU A 180 -7.51 -26.70 72.46
CA LEU A 180 -7.97 -25.44 71.88
C LEU A 180 -8.59 -25.66 70.50
N HIS A 181 -9.83 -25.17 70.33
CA HIS A 181 -10.51 -25.17 69.04
C HIS A 181 -10.85 -23.73 68.65
N TRP A 182 -10.67 -23.39 67.38
CA TRP A 182 -10.92 -22.03 66.91
C TRP A 182 -11.91 -21.98 65.75
N GLN A 183 -12.53 -20.82 65.58
CA GLN A 183 -13.43 -20.52 64.46
C GLN A 183 -13.28 -19.05 64.04
N SER A 184 -13.31 -18.79 62.74
CA SER A 184 -13.42 -17.42 62.21
C SER A 184 -14.85 -16.90 62.37
N VAL A 185 -15.00 -15.64 62.80
CA VAL A 185 -16.28 -14.98 63.03
C VAL A 185 -16.26 -13.54 62.52
N SER A 186 -17.45 -12.96 62.32
CA SER A 186 -17.59 -11.54 62.05
C SER A 186 -18.10 -10.84 63.30
N LEU A 187 -17.24 -10.05 63.92
CA LEU A 187 -17.56 -9.20 65.08
C LEU A 187 -18.18 -7.89 64.61
N LYS A 188 -19.00 -7.28 65.45
CA LYS A 188 -19.42 -5.89 65.28
C LYS A 188 -18.55 -5.01 66.16
N ASN A 189 -17.92 -4.00 65.57
CA ASN A 189 -17.22 -2.97 66.33
C ASN A 189 -18.23 -1.98 66.96
N SER A 190 -17.78 -1.06 67.82
CA SER A 190 -18.62 -0.03 68.48
C SER A 190 -19.39 0.89 67.52
N GLN A 191 -19.11 0.82 66.21
CA GLN A 191 -19.80 1.54 65.13
C GLN A 191 -20.71 0.61 64.28
N GLU A 192 -21.07 -0.57 64.80
CA GLU A 192 -21.83 -1.63 64.11
C GLU A 192 -21.21 -2.19 62.81
N GLN A 193 -19.97 -1.80 62.48
CA GLN A 193 -19.26 -2.32 61.32
C GLN A 193 -18.75 -3.74 61.57
N LYS A 194 -18.90 -4.60 60.55
CA LYS A 194 -18.42 -5.98 60.55
C LYS A 194 -16.90 -6.02 60.44
N THR A 195 -16.24 -6.50 61.48
CA THR A 195 -14.79 -6.75 61.52
C THR A 195 -14.51 -8.24 61.64
N PRO A 196 -13.43 -8.76 61.03
CA PRO A 196 -13.05 -10.16 61.22
C PRO A 196 -12.59 -10.41 62.66
N GLY A 197 -12.88 -11.59 63.18
CA GLY A 197 -12.52 -12.03 64.52
C GLY A 197 -12.27 -13.54 64.58
N ILE A 198 -11.65 -14.00 65.66
CA ILE A 198 -11.41 -15.42 65.96
C ILE A 198 -12.00 -15.73 67.33
N ILE A 199 -12.79 -16.79 67.42
CA ILE A 199 -13.20 -17.36 68.72
C ILE A 199 -12.37 -18.58 68.99
N VAL A 200 -11.82 -18.69 70.19
CA VAL A 200 -11.12 -19.88 70.68
C VAL A 200 -11.89 -20.45 71.86
N GLY A 201 -12.27 -21.71 71.78
CA GLY A 201 -12.92 -22.45 72.85
C GLY A 201 -11.96 -23.47 73.47
N SER A 202 -12.03 -23.61 74.78
CA SER A 202 -11.35 -24.64 75.57
C SER A 202 -12.27 -25.16 76.68
N ARG A 203 -11.87 -26.28 77.29
CA ARG A 203 -12.60 -26.87 78.42
C ARG A 203 -11.83 -26.60 79.71
N VAL A 204 -12.54 -26.14 80.72
CA VAL A 204 -12.01 -25.89 82.07
C VAL A 204 -12.84 -26.65 83.11
N PHE A 205 -12.21 -27.01 84.22
CA PHE A 205 -12.84 -27.72 85.31
C PHE A 205 -12.99 -26.80 86.52
N LEU A 206 -14.23 -26.61 86.97
CA LEU A 206 -14.53 -25.82 88.15
C LEU A 206 -14.73 -26.76 89.36
N PRO A 207 -14.18 -26.40 90.55
CA PRO A 207 -14.45 -27.11 91.78
C PRO A 207 -15.96 -27.19 92.05
N VAL A 208 -16.42 -28.31 92.62
CA VAL A 208 -17.84 -28.55 93.00
C VAL A 208 -18.81 -28.73 91.82
N VAL A 209 -18.76 -27.88 90.78
CA VAL A 209 -19.77 -27.80 89.70
C VAL A 209 -19.38 -28.51 88.40
N GLY A 210 -18.11 -28.92 88.23
CA GLY A 210 -17.67 -29.75 87.10
C GLY A 210 -17.18 -28.97 85.90
N SER A 211 -17.35 -29.53 84.70
CA SER A 211 -16.76 -29.06 83.46
C SER A 211 -17.54 -27.89 82.85
N TYR A 212 -16.80 -26.86 82.44
CA TYR A 212 -17.32 -25.68 81.73
C TYR A 212 -16.51 -25.43 80.45
N GLU A 213 -17.15 -24.79 79.49
CA GLU A 213 -16.55 -24.34 78.24
C GLU A 213 -16.14 -22.88 78.40
N PHE A 214 -14.85 -22.60 78.22
CA PHE A 214 -14.29 -21.27 78.23
C PHE A 214 -14.08 -20.79 76.80
N TYR A 215 -14.73 -19.68 76.42
CA TYR A 215 -14.59 -19.09 75.10
C TYR A 215 -13.96 -17.71 75.18
N MET A 216 -12.95 -17.49 74.34
CA MET A 216 -12.24 -16.22 74.19
C MET A 216 -12.49 -15.67 72.79
N VAL A 217 -12.82 -14.39 72.70
CA VAL A 217 -13.13 -13.70 71.44
C VAL A 217 -12.05 -12.68 71.15
N TYR A 218 -11.41 -12.79 69.99
CA TYR A 218 -10.33 -11.92 69.53
C TYR A 218 -10.74 -11.14 68.29
N SER A 219 -10.44 -9.85 68.25
CA SER A 219 -10.68 -8.97 67.10
C SER A 219 -9.45 -8.87 66.20
N LEU A 220 -9.67 -8.93 64.88
CA LEU A 220 -8.65 -8.71 63.84
C LEU A 220 -8.83 -7.35 63.14
N ALA A 221 -9.49 -6.40 63.80
CA ALA A 221 -9.75 -5.07 63.23
C ALA A 221 -8.45 -4.32 62.87
N TYR A 222 -7.41 -4.46 63.70
CA TYR A 222 -6.11 -3.82 63.47
C TYR A 222 -5.38 -4.43 62.25
N GLU A 223 -5.39 -5.76 62.13
CA GLU A 223 -4.84 -6.46 60.96
C GLU A 223 -5.57 -6.08 59.68
N GLN A 224 -6.90 -6.00 59.73
CA GLN A 224 -7.73 -5.60 58.59
C GLN A 224 -7.42 -4.15 58.15
N GLN A 225 -7.27 -3.22 59.09
CA GLN A 225 -6.91 -1.84 58.79
C GLN A 225 -5.52 -1.73 58.15
N THR A 226 -4.56 -2.53 58.63
CA THR A 226 -3.22 -2.59 58.05
C THR A 226 -3.25 -3.12 56.61
N ILE A 227 -4.01 -4.19 56.35
CA ILE A 227 -4.20 -4.73 54.99
C ILE A 227 -4.83 -3.69 54.07
N TYR A 228 -5.84 -2.96 54.56
CA TYR A 228 -6.49 -1.90 53.77
C TYR A 228 -5.51 -0.78 53.41
N MET A 229 -4.71 -0.31 54.37
CA MET A 229 -3.68 0.71 54.14
C MET A 229 -2.64 0.25 53.11
N VAL A 230 -2.15 -0.99 53.23
CA VAL A 230 -1.20 -1.58 52.27
C VAL A 230 -1.83 -1.65 50.87
N ASN A 231 -3.06 -2.12 50.76
CA ASN A 231 -3.77 -2.22 49.47
C ASN A 231 -3.99 -0.85 48.82
N GLN A 232 -4.33 0.19 49.61
CA GLN A 232 -4.48 1.55 49.09
C GLN A 232 -3.18 2.09 48.50
N VAL A 233 -2.06 1.93 49.22
CA VAL A 233 -0.73 2.35 48.74
C VAL A 233 -0.34 1.58 47.48
N LEU A 234 -0.62 0.27 47.45
CA LEU A 234 -0.33 -0.60 46.31
C LEU A 234 -1.16 -0.23 45.07
N ILE A 235 -2.46 0.04 45.22
CA ILE A 235 -3.33 0.50 44.11
C ILE A 235 -2.86 1.87 43.61
N PHE A 236 -2.63 2.83 44.51
CA PHE A 236 -2.18 4.17 44.13
C PHE A 236 -0.84 4.13 43.39
N GLY A 237 0.14 3.39 43.92
CA GLY A 237 1.44 3.18 43.28
C GLY A 237 1.31 2.54 41.90
N THR A 238 0.39 1.59 41.74
CA THR A 238 0.11 0.95 40.44
C THR A 238 -0.45 1.93 39.43
N VAL A 239 -1.41 2.77 39.81
CA VAL A 239 -2.00 3.78 38.91
C VAL A 239 -0.94 4.77 38.44
N VAL A 240 -0.09 5.25 39.35
CA VAL A 240 1.03 6.14 39.00
C VAL A 240 2.00 5.46 38.04
N LEU A 241 2.42 4.22 38.35
CA LEU A 241 3.34 3.46 37.51
C LEU A 241 2.75 3.18 36.11
N LEU A 242 1.47 2.83 36.03
CA LEU A 242 0.75 2.63 34.77
C LEU A 242 0.76 3.91 33.93
N GLY A 243 0.49 5.07 34.55
CA GLY A 243 0.53 6.37 33.88
C GLY A 243 1.90 6.67 33.29
N VAL A 244 2.97 6.51 34.09
CA VAL A 244 4.35 6.72 33.64
C VAL A 244 4.72 5.79 32.49
N LEU A 245 4.41 4.49 32.61
CA LEU A 245 4.67 3.51 31.55
C LEU A 245 3.91 3.85 30.27
N THR A 246 2.65 4.28 30.38
CA THR A 246 1.83 4.66 29.21
C THR A 246 2.43 5.86 28.48
N VAL A 247 2.87 6.89 29.22
CA VAL A 247 3.53 8.07 28.64
C VAL A 247 4.85 7.68 27.97
N LEU A 248 5.66 6.84 28.62
CA LEU A 248 6.92 6.35 28.05
C LEU A 248 6.69 5.54 26.76
N MET A 249 5.71 4.63 26.77
CA MET A 249 5.32 3.86 25.58
C MET A 249 4.84 4.76 24.44
N ALA A 250 4.05 5.80 24.76
CA ALA A 250 3.60 6.77 23.77
C ALA A 250 4.77 7.56 23.16
N ALA A 251 5.74 7.98 23.97
CA ALA A 251 6.93 8.68 23.50
C ALA A 251 7.76 7.82 22.54
N VAL A 252 8.04 6.56 22.91
CA VAL A 252 8.79 5.60 22.07
C VAL A 252 8.04 5.27 20.78
N SER A 253 6.71 5.10 20.86
CA SER A 253 5.89 4.85 19.67
C SER A 253 5.90 6.04 18.71
N TYR A 254 5.86 7.27 19.25
CA TYR A 254 5.94 8.48 18.43
C TYR A 254 7.32 8.66 17.78
N SER A 255 8.40 8.41 18.52
CA SER A 255 9.77 8.57 17.99
C SER A 255 10.08 7.58 16.85
N THR A 256 9.58 6.35 16.95
CA THR A 256 9.78 5.31 15.93
C THR A 256 8.90 5.49 14.69
N MET A 257 7.67 5.99 14.85
CA MET A 257 6.71 6.12 13.74
C MET A 257 6.84 7.45 12.97
N ALA A 258 7.45 8.48 13.56
CA ALA A 258 7.59 9.79 12.92
C ALA A 258 8.42 9.76 11.61
N PRO A 259 9.59 9.10 11.53
CA PRO A 259 10.36 9.02 10.29
C PRO A 259 9.63 8.26 9.18
N ALA A 260 8.98 7.14 9.51
CA ALA A 260 8.20 6.35 8.55
C ALA A 260 7.09 7.17 7.88
N ARG A 261 6.38 8.01 8.65
CA ARG A 261 5.36 8.92 8.10
C ARG A 261 5.94 9.97 7.15
N ARG A 262 7.15 10.46 7.41
CA ARG A 262 7.83 11.42 6.52
C ARG A 262 8.24 10.74 5.22
N ALA A 263 8.79 9.54 5.30
CA ALA A 263 9.14 8.74 4.12
C ALA A 263 7.91 8.46 3.24
N ALA A 264 6.79 8.03 3.83
CA ALA A 264 5.54 7.81 3.08
C ALA A 264 5.01 9.08 2.40
N LYS A 265 5.11 10.25 3.04
CA LYS A 265 4.74 11.53 2.43
C LYS A 265 5.69 11.92 1.29
N ALA A 266 6.99 11.67 1.45
CA ALA A 266 7.99 11.95 0.43
C ALA A 266 7.79 11.05 -0.81
N ALA A 267 7.53 9.76 -0.61
CA ALA A 267 7.21 8.83 -1.70
C ALA A 267 5.99 9.29 -2.52
N ARG A 268 4.93 9.79 -1.87
CA ARG A 268 3.77 10.39 -2.57
C ARG A 268 4.10 11.65 -3.35
N LYS A 269 5.09 12.43 -2.89
CA LYS A 269 5.55 13.62 -3.63
C LYS A 269 6.34 13.22 -4.87
N VAL A 270 7.21 12.21 -4.75
CA VAL A 270 7.96 11.64 -5.89
C VAL A 270 7.00 11.07 -6.92
N SER A 271 5.99 10.29 -6.50
CA SER A 271 4.98 9.75 -7.44
C SER A 271 4.13 10.83 -8.11
N ALA A 272 4.05 12.03 -7.53
CA ALA A 272 3.39 13.19 -8.12
C ALA A 272 4.33 14.05 -8.99
N GLY A 273 5.53 13.56 -9.32
CA GLY A 273 6.52 14.26 -10.15
C GLY A 273 7.41 15.25 -9.41
N ASN A 274 7.26 15.42 -8.09
CA ASN A 274 8.13 16.31 -7.31
C ASN A 274 9.36 15.54 -6.82
N LEU A 275 10.45 15.63 -7.59
CA LEU A 275 11.74 15.02 -7.31
C LEU A 275 12.65 15.86 -6.41
N GLN A 276 12.24 17.08 -6.03
CA GLN A 276 12.99 17.95 -5.11
C GLN A 276 12.71 17.60 -3.65
N ILE A 277 12.85 16.31 -3.32
CA ILE A 277 12.70 15.84 -1.95
C ILE A 277 14.05 15.52 -1.34
N HIS A 278 14.24 15.91 -0.09
CA HIS A 278 15.40 15.50 0.70
C HIS A 278 14.93 15.05 2.07
N LEU A 279 15.03 13.75 2.33
CA LEU A 279 14.76 13.17 3.64
C LEU A 279 16.03 13.21 4.48
N PRO A 280 15.96 13.72 5.72
CA PRO A 280 17.11 13.72 6.62
C PRO A 280 17.45 12.28 7.03
N VAL A 281 18.63 11.82 6.64
CA VAL A 281 19.17 10.51 7.03
C VAL A 281 19.76 10.63 8.43
N ARG A 282 19.09 10.04 9.43
CA ARG A 282 19.55 10.04 10.83
C ARG A 282 19.68 8.60 11.31
N GLY A 283 20.87 8.25 11.78
CA GLY A 283 21.15 6.90 12.29
C GLY A 283 21.66 5.95 11.22
N ARG A 284 21.69 4.65 11.55
CA ARG A 284 22.09 3.53 10.68
C ARG A 284 21.06 2.40 10.67
N ASP A 285 19.83 2.72 11.08
CA ASP A 285 18.72 1.77 11.13
C ASP A 285 18.06 1.60 9.76
N GLU A 286 17.07 0.72 9.70
CA GLU A 286 16.31 0.41 8.48
C GLU A 286 15.58 1.65 7.93
N LEU A 287 15.21 2.59 8.80
CA LEU A 287 14.56 3.84 8.41
C LEU A 287 15.54 4.83 7.77
N ALA A 288 16.79 4.86 8.24
CA ALA A 288 17.86 5.61 7.61
C ALA A 288 18.17 5.05 6.20
N GLN A 289 18.25 3.72 6.06
CA GLN A 289 18.44 3.06 4.77
C GLN A 289 17.30 3.35 3.79
N LEU A 290 16.05 3.30 4.25
CA LEU A 290 14.89 3.66 3.43
C LEU A 290 14.94 5.14 2.99
N SER A 291 15.32 6.04 3.88
CA SER A 291 15.45 7.47 3.57
C SER A 291 16.55 7.72 2.53
N GLN A 292 17.68 7.02 2.66
CA GLN A 292 18.77 7.06 1.69
C GLN A 292 18.31 6.55 0.32
N ALA A 293 17.72 5.36 0.26
CA ALA A 293 17.23 4.76 -0.98
C ALA A 293 16.21 5.66 -1.71
N LEU A 294 15.32 6.33 -0.98
CA LEU A 294 14.35 7.25 -1.59
C LEU A 294 15.03 8.52 -2.13
N ASN A 295 16.03 9.06 -1.42
CA ASN A 295 16.82 10.20 -1.90
C ASN A 295 17.63 9.83 -3.15
N ASP A 296 18.22 8.63 -3.18
CA ASP A 296 19.00 8.13 -4.31
C ASP A 296 18.07 7.92 -5.53
N MET A 297 16.90 7.31 -5.34
CA MET A 297 15.89 7.16 -6.39
C MET A 297 15.43 8.51 -6.94
N ALA A 298 15.13 9.48 -6.08
CA ALA A 298 14.70 10.82 -6.52
C ALA A 298 15.81 11.54 -7.30
N SER A 299 17.07 11.33 -6.91
CA SER A 299 18.22 11.91 -7.61
C SER A 299 18.46 11.26 -8.96
N TYR A 300 18.42 9.92 -9.01
CA TYR A 300 18.55 9.15 -10.25
C TYR A 300 17.48 9.50 -11.27
N LEU A 301 16.21 9.57 -10.85
CA LEU A 301 15.11 9.96 -11.76
C LEU A 301 15.28 11.38 -12.29
N ARG A 302 15.75 12.32 -11.45
CA ARG A 302 15.98 13.70 -11.87
C ARG A 302 17.12 13.80 -12.88
N GLU A 303 18.19 13.05 -12.67
CA GLU A 303 19.33 12.97 -13.60
C GLU A 303 18.87 12.39 -14.94
N GLN A 304 18.17 11.25 -14.92
CA GLN A 304 17.60 10.65 -16.13
C GLN A 304 16.69 11.60 -16.90
N ILE A 305 15.78 12.31 -16.23
CA ILE A 305 14.89 13.28 -16.90
C ILE A 305 15.72 14.42 -17.53
N SER A 306 16.74 14.93 -16.82
CA SER A 306 17.64 15.95 -17.36
C SER A 306 18.39 15.45 -18.58
N ASP A 307 18.89 14.21 -18.56
CA ASP A 307 19.59 13.59 -19.70
C ASP A 307 18.67 13.44 -20.91
N TYR A 308 17.41 13.02 -20.68
CA TYR A 308 16.39 12.94 -21.74
C TYR A 308 16.05 14.30 -22.34
N GLU A 309 15.91 15.34 -21.49
CA GLU A 309 15.68 16.71 -21.96
C GLU A 309 16.87 17.22 -22.78
N GLU A 310 18.10 16.99 -22.32
CA GLU A 310 19.30 17.37 -23.04
C GLU A 310 19.38 16.66 -24.40
N LEU A 311 19.22 15.34 -24.41
CA LEU A 311 19.25 14.53 -25.63
C LEU A 311 18.15 14.94 -26.62
N SER A 312 16.94 15.21 -26.12
CA SER A 312 15.85 15.74 -26.93
C SER A 312 16.24 17.08 -27.57
N THR A 313 16.75 18.04 -26.79
CA THR A 313 17.17 19.34 -27.34
C THR A 313 18.32 19.23 -28.35
N LEU A 314 19.25 18.31 -28.14
CA LEU A 314 20.35 18.04 -29.08
C LEU A 314 19.83 17.46 -30.40
N GLN A 315 18.90 16.49 -30.34
CA GLN A 315 18.25 15.96 -31.54
C GLN A 315 17.53 17.08 -32.31
N GLN A 316 16.75 17.93 -31.63
CA GLN A 316 16.03 19.04 -32.26
C GLN A 316 16.97 20.03 -32.96
N ARG A 317 18.08 20.41 -32.31
CA ARG A 317 19.10 21.29 -32.92
C ARG A 317 19.78 20.63 -34.09
N PHE A 318 20.21 19.37 -33.95
CA PHE A 318 20.88 18.63 -35.02
C PHE A 318 20.03 18.57 -36.30
N VAL A 319 18.74 18.27 -36.18
CA VAL A 319 17.81 18.24 -37.33
C VAL A 319 17.70 19.61 -37.98
N SER A 320 17.56 20.68 -37.19
CA SER A 320 17.50 22.05 -37.70
C SER A 320 18.79 22.45 -38.42
N ASP A 321 19.94 22.17 -37.82
CA ASP A 321 21.25 22.56 -38.34
C ASP A 321 21.57 21.79 -39.64
N VAL A 322 21.37 20.46 -39.64
CA VAL A 322 21.54 19.63 -40.86
C VAL A 322 20.62 20.10 -41.98
N SER A 323 19.39 20.50 -41.65
CA SER A 323 18.45 21.04 -42.65
C SER A 323 18.98 22.29 -43.34
N HIS A 324 19.59 23.21 -42.58
CA HIS A 324 20.15 24.46 -43.10
C HIS A 324 21.46 24.24 -43.87
N GLU A 325 22.34 23.39 -43.36
CA GLU A 325 23.64 23.08 -43.99
C GLU A 325 23.48 22.31 -45.31
N LEU A 326 22.42 21.50 -45.47
CA LEU A 326 22.15 20.80 -46.73
C LEU A 326 21.37 21.64 -47.75
N ARG A 327 20.47 22.53 -47.31
CA ARG A 327 19.64 23.35 -48.21
C ARG A 327 20.45 24.40 -48.97
N THR A 328 21.44 25.02 -48.34
CA THR A 328 22.26 26.09 -48.94
C THR A 328 23.10 25.63 -50.14
N PRO A 329 23.93 24.55 -50.05
CA PRO A 329 24.67 24.05 -51.20
C PRO A 329 23.74 23.52 -52.28
N LEU A 330 22.62 22.90 -51.90
CA LEU A 330 21.64 22.39 -52.86
C LEU A 330 20.98 23.52 -53.66
N ALA A 331 20.63 24.64 -53.03
CA ALA A 331 20.10 25.81 -53.72
C ALA A 331 21.08 26.36 -54.78
N THR A 332 22.38 26.31 -54.49
CA THR A 332 23.43 26.73 -55.44
C THR A 332 23.55 25.75 -56.61
N ILE A 333 23.55 24.44 -56.34
CA ILE A 333 23.56 23.39 -57.37
C ILE A 333 22.31 23.49 -58.25
N ARG A 334 21.15 23.75 -57.66
CA ARG A 334 19.89 23.97 -58.36
C ARG A 334 19.96 25.19 -59.27
N MET A 335 20.42 26.33 -58.78
CA MET A 335 20.58 27.54 -59.60
C MET A 335 21.49 27.31 -60.81
N ALA A 336 22.61 26.62 -60.62
CA ALA A 336 23.52 26.27 -61.72
C ALA A 336 22.88 25.27 -62.70
N SER A 337 22.14 24.29 -62.17
CA SER A 337 21.42 23.30 -62.96
C SER A 337 20.30 23.94 -63.80
N ASP A 338 19.55 24.88 -63.22
CA ASP A 338 18.46 25.61 -63.89
C ASP A 338 19.00 26.44 -65.06
N LEU A 339 20.12 27.16 -64.83
CA LEU A 339 20.80 27.91 -65.89
C LEU A 339 21.22 27.00 -67.07
N ILE A 340 21.84 25.86 -66.77
CA ILE A 340 22.27 24.89 -67.80
C ILE A 340 21.07 24.26 -68.51
N TYR A 341 19.95 24.06 -67.81
CA TYR A 341 18.72 23.52 -68.36
C TYR A 341 17.99 24.49 -69.29
N ASP A 342 17.99 25.78 -68.94
CA ASP A 342 17.40 26.84 -69.76
C ASP A 342 18.20 27.06 -71.06
N GLU A 343 19.53 26.94 -70.99
CA GLU A 343 20.42 27.04 -72.17
C GLU A 343 20.54 25.73 -72.96
N ARG A 344 19.80 24.67 -72.60
CA ARG A 344 19.97 23.33 -73.19
C ARG A 344 19.82 23.30 -74.71
N ASP A 345 19.00 24.18 -75.28
CA ASP A 345 18.72 24.21 -76.72
C ASP A 345 19.93 24.75 -77.53
N GLN A 346 20.90 25.38 -76.86
CA GLN A 346 22.16 25.86 -77.42
C GLN A 346 23.31 24.83 -77.27
N LEU A 347 23.08 23.74 -76.52
CA LEU A 347 24.08 22.70 -76.28
C LEU A 347 24.06 21.63 -77.39
N SER A 348 25.14 20.85 -77.48
CA SER A 348 25.13 19.65 -78.33
C SER A 348 24.03 18.68 -77.88
N PRO A 349 23.46 17.83 -78.76
CA PRO A 349 22.36 16.92 -78.40
C PRO A 349 22.67 16.03 -77.19
N THR A 350 23.93 15.58 -77.06
CA THR A 350 24.40 14.79 -75.91
C THR A 350 24.41 15.62 -74.63
N ASN A 351 24.89 16.87 -74.69
CA ASN A 351 24.97 17.75 -73.53
C ASN A 351 23.59 18.27 -73.10
N ALA A 352 22.69 18.56 -74.03
CA ALA A 352 21.29 18.92 -73.75
C ALA A 352 20.55 17.80 -73.02
N ARG A 353 20.80 16.54 -73.43
CA ARG A 353 20.27 15.36 -72.73
C ARG A 353 20.86 15.21 -71.33
N SER A 354 22.17 15.40 -71.17
CA SER A 354 22.83 15.37 -69.86
C SER A 354 22.31 16.47 -68.92
N ALA A 355 22.12 17.70 -69.43
CA ALA A 355 21.52 18.82 -68.69
C ALA A 355 20.10 18.49 -68.20
N THR A 356 19.27 17.91 -69.07
CA THR A 356 17.92 17.46 -68.72
C THR A 356 17.92 16.38 -67.63
N ILE A 357 18.86 15.43 -67.70
CA ILE A 357 19.02 14.39 -66.69
C ILE A 357 19.48 15.00 -65.36
N LEU A 358 20.49 15.87 -65.38
CA LEU A 358 21.04 16.50 -64.20
C LEU A 358 19.99 17.34 -63.47
N HIS A 359 19.24 18.18 -64.19
CA HIS A 359 18.16 18.98 -63.61
C HIS A 359 17.08 18.11 -62.95
N ARG A 360 16.64 17.03 -63.61
CA ARG A 360 15.72 16.07 -62.98
C ARG A 360 16.29 15.39 -61.73
N GLN A 361 17.60 15.10 -61.69
CA GLN A 361 18.22 14.52 -60.50
C GLN A 361 18.33 15.52 -59.35
N VAL A 362 18.61 16.80 -59.64
CA VAL A 362 18.65 17.86 -58.63
C VAL A 362 17.26 18.08 -58.03
N ASP A 363 16.21 18.15 -58.85
CA ASP A 363 14.83 18.23 -58.37
C ASP A 363 14.43 17.04 -57.50
N ARG A 364 14.86 15.83 -57.90
CA ARG A 364 14.61 14.61 -57.12
C ARG A 364 15.34 14.64 -55.78
N PHE A 365 16.57 15.13 -55.75
CA PHE A 365 17.37 15.23 -54.54
C PHE A 365 16.79 16.28 -53.58
N ASP A 366 16.29 17.40 -54.09
CA ASP A 366 15.61 18.44 -53.31
C ASP A 366 14.35 17.92 -52.64
N LYS A 367 13.52 17.15 -53.36
CA LYS A 367 12.35 16.48 -52.79
C LYS A 367 12.75 15.46 -51.73
N MET A 368 13.76 14.62 -51.99
CA MET A 368 14.22 13.62 -51.02
C MET A 368 14.78 14.26 -49.74
N LEU A 369 15.50 15.37 -49.88
CA LEU A 369 16.03 16.11 -48.74
C LEU A 369 14.90 16.74 -47.92
N ALA A 370 13.92 17.35 -48.58
CA ALA A 370 12.75 17.91 -47.91
C ALA A 370 11.96 16.83 -47.14
N ASP A 371 11.74 15.68 -47.77
CA ASP A 371 11.10 14.50 -47.17
C ASP A 371 11.88 14.00 -45.94
N LEU A 372 13.21 13.89 -46.04
CA LEU A 372 14.07 13.41 -44.95
C LEU A 372 14.09 14.38 -43.77
N ILE A 373 14.13 15.67 -44.03
CA ILE A 373 14.08 16.70 -42.98
C ILE A 373 12.73 16.64 -42.28
N GLU A 374 11.64 16.48 -43.03
CA GLU A 374 10.31 16.43 -42.45
C GLU A 374 10.16 15.25 -41.49
N ILE A 375 10.49 14.05 -41.95
CA ILE A 375 10.38 12.84 -41.12
C ILE A 375 11.25 12.95 -39.87
N SER A 376 12.42 13.58 -39.99
CA SER A 376 13.30 13.83 -38.86
C SER A 376 12.73 14.84 -37.85
N ARG A 377 11.89 15.79 -38.29
CA ARG A 377 11.18 16.73 -37.39
C ARG A 377 10.01 16.06 -36.68
N ILE A 378 9.36 15.09 -37.34
CA ILE A 378 8.32 14.28 -36.74
C ILE A 378 8.92 13.34 -35.68
N ASP A 379 10.02 12.65 -36.01
CA ASP A 379 10.79 11.80 -35.08
C ASP A 379 11.22 12.58 -33.81
N ALA A 380 11.66 13.83 -33.98
CA ALA A 380 12.06 14.71 -32.86
C ALA A 380 10.88 15.31 -32.07
N SER A 381 9.63 14.95 -32.39
CA SER A 381 8.39 15.48 -31.79
C SER A 381 8.28 17.02 -31.84
N VAL A 382 8.89 17.65 -32.85
CA VAL A 382 8.89 19.12 -33.02
C VAL A 382 7.75 19.60 -33.93
N ALA A 383 7.16 18.69 -34.70
CA ALA A 383 6.09 19.02 -35.64
C ALA A 383 4.83 19.48 -34.88
N LYS A 384 4.57 20.79 -34.89
CA LYS A 384 3.32 21.38 -34.41
C LYS A 384 2.33 21.49 -35.56
N LEU A 385 1.09 21.07 -35.33
CA LEU A 385 -0.01 21.23 -36.29
C LEU A 385 -0.53 22.67 -36.27
N SER A 386 -0.70 23.25 -37.46
CA SER A 386 -1.41 24.51 -37.64
C SER A 386 -2.85 24.23 -38.07
N LEU A 387 -3.70 23.94 -37.09
CA LEU A 387 -5.07 23.51 -37.33
C LEU A 387 -5.99 24.64 -37.80
N SER A 388 -6.77 24.36 -38.83
CA SER A 388 -7.81 25.25 -39.37
C SER A 388 -9.00 24.44 -39.89
N GLU A 389 -10.19 25.03 -39.95
CA GLU A 389 -11.35 24.37 -40.58
C GLU A 389 -11.17 24.37 -42.10
N VAL A 390 -11.01 23.18 -42.67
CA VAL A 390 -10.77 23.01 -44.11
C VAL A 390 -11.82 22.08 -44.70
N ASN A 391 -12.37 22.45 -45.85
CA ASN A 391 -13.24 21.58 -46.64
C ASN A 391 -12.38 20.62 -47.51
N LEU A 392 -12.35 19.33 -47.15
CA LEU A 392 -11.51 18.35 -47.85
C LEU A 392 -11.93 18.09 -49.30
N GLY A 393 -13.22 18.27 -49.64
CA GLY A 393 -13.68 18.18 -51.03
C GLY A 393 -13.09 19.27 -51.92
N SER A 394 -13.03 20.51 -51.40
CA SER A 394 -12.42 21.65 -52.09
C SER A 394 -10.90 21.47 -52.24
N LEU A 395 -10.24 20.98 -51.17
CA LEU A 395 -8.82 20.64 -51.18
C LEU A 395 -8.51 19.55 -52.23
N ALA A 396 -9.29 18.48 -52.26
CA ALA A 396 -9.13 17.40 -53.24
C ALA A 396 -9.32 17.90 -54.68
N SER A 397 -10.29 18.80 -54.92
CA SER A 397 -10.50 19.43 -56.23
C SER A 397 -9.28 20.25 -56.67
N GLY A 398 -8.69 21.05 -55.78
CA GLY A 398 -7.50 21.85 -56.10
C GLY A 398 -6.27 20.99 -56.44
N ILE A 399 -6.10 19.87 -55.75
CA ILE A 399 -5.02 18.91 -56.00
C ILE A 399 -5.24 18.18 -57.33
N LEU A 400 -6.50 17.83 -57.63
CA LEU A 400 -6.87 17.23 -58.92
C LEU A 400 -6.52 18.16 -60.08
N ASP A 401 -6.94 19.43 -60.00
CA ASP A 401 -6.68 20.42 -61.06
C ASP A 401 -5.18 20.62 -61.28
N SER A 402 -4.39 20.64 -60.19
CA SER A 402 -2.93 20.78 -60.25
C SER A 402 -2.23 19.59 -60.93
N ASN A 403 -2.85 18.41 -60.95
CA ASN A 403 -2.29 17.19 -61.54
C ASN A 403 -2.99 16.75 -62.84
N ARG A 404 -3.93 17.56 -63.38
CA ARG A 404 -4.68 17.23 -64.60
C ARG A 404 -3.76 16.92 -65.78
N THR A 405 -2.73 17.73 -66.02
CA THR A 405 -1.78 17.51 -67.12
C THR A 405 -1.02 16.19 -66.99
N LEU A 406 -0.71 15.76 -65.76
CA LEU A 406 -0.07 14.46 -65.52
C LEU A 406 -1.03 13.32 -65.87
N ALA A 407 -2.27 13.41 -65.41
CA ALA A 407 -3.32 12.42 -65.71
C ALA A 407 -3.57 12.31 -67.22
N GLU A 408 -3.69 13.44 -67.93
CA GLU A 408 -3.86 13.49 -69.39
C GLU A 408 -2.66 12.87 -70.14
N ASN A 409 -1.43 13.19 -69.73
CA ASN A 409 -0.22 12.63 -70.33
C ASN A 409 -0.10 11.12 -70.14
N MET A 410 -0.66 10.59 -69.05
CA MET A 410 -0.69 9.16 -68.74
C MET A 410 -1.96 8.46 -69.24
N GLY A 411 -2.90 9.19 -69.83
CA GLY A 411 -4.16 8.66 -70.34
C GLY A 411 -5.10 8.15 -69.25
N VAL A 412 -5.02 8.69 -68.03
CA VAL A 412 -5.80 8.28 -66.87
C VAL A 412 -6.96 9.27 -66.65
N GLU A 413 -8.19 8.78 -66.64
CA GLU A 413 -9.36 9.56 -66.23
C GLU A 413 -9.45 9.60 -64.70
N VAL A 414 -9.61 10.79 -64.11
CA VAL A 414 -9.72 10.95 -62.65
C VAL A 414 -11.07 11.58 -62.31
N VAL A 415 -11.86 10.89 -61.49
CA VAL A 415 -13.21 11.30 -61.09
C VAL A 415 -13.23 11.63 -59.60
N LEU A 416 -13.73 12.83 -59.25
CA LEU A 416 -13.92 13.26 -57.86
C LEU A 416 -15.40 13.16 -57.47
N GLU A 417 -15.69 12.45 -56.39
CA GLU A 417 -17.02 12.35 -55.78
C GLU A 417 -16.96 12.81 -54.32
N THR A 418 -17.90 13.66 -53.93
CA THR A 418 -17.97 14.23 -52.57
C THR A 418 -19.32 13.94 -51.94
N TYR A 419 -19.33 13.43 -50.71
CA TYR A 419 -20.51 13.00 -49.97
C TYR A 419 -20.56 13.60 -48.57
N GLY A 420 -21.74 14.06 -48.16
CA GLY A 420 -21.96 14.62 -46.82
C GLY A 420 -21.22 15.94 -46.58
N ASP A 421 -21.01 16.27 -45.29
CA ASP A 421 -20.22 17.44 -44.88
C ASP A 421 -18.75 17.03 -44.69
N THR A 422 -17.88 17.62 -45.49
CA THR A 422 -16.46 17.26 -45.59
C THR A 422 -15.53 18.28 -44.90
N VAL A 423 -16.04 19.06 -43.95
CA VAL A 423 -15.24 20.01 -43.17
C VAL A 423 -14.64 19.33 -41.94
N ALA A 424 -13.33 19.47 -41.76
CA ALA A 424 -12.58 18.98 -40.60
C ALA A 424 -11.52 19.99 -40.14
N GLN A 425 -11.15 19.93 -38.87
CA GLN A 425 -10.07 20.72 -38.29
C GLN A 425 -8.72 20.06 -38.59
N VAL A 426 -8.00 20.57 -39.58
CA VAL A 426 -6.76 19.95 -40.09
C VAL A 426 -5.69 21.00 -40.42
N ASP A 427 -4.45 20.55 -40.53
CA ASP A 427 -3.36 21.32 -41.16
C ASP A 427 -3.44 21.14 -42.68
N GLU A 428 -3.90 22.20 -43.38
CA GLU A 428 -4.14 22.21 -44.82
C GLU A 428 -2.89 21.78 -45.62
N THR A 429 -1.70 22.19 -45.17
CA THR A 429 -0.44 21.92 -45.89
C THR A 429 -0.10 20.44 -45.85
N ARG A 430 -0.23 19.82 -44.67
CA ARG A 430 0.06 18.40 -44.46
C ARG A 430 -0.97 17.51 -45.13
N VAL A 431 -2.25 17.82 -44.99
CA VAL A 431 -3.31 17.03 -45.66
C VAL A 431 -3.22 17.16 -47.18
N SER A 432 -2.87 18.34 -47.70
CA SER A 432 -2.61 18.51 -49.13
C SER A 432 -1.44 17.65 -49.61
N ARG A 433 -0.38 17.53 -48.81
CA ARG A 433 0.76 16.65 -49.10
C ARG A 433 0.34 15.18 -49.14
N ILE A 434 -0.44 14.71 -48.16
CA ILE A 434 -0.97 13.34 -48.16
C ILE A 434 -1.76 13.09 -49.45
N ALA A 435 -2.76 13.94 -49.71
CA ALA A 435 -3.65 13.81 -50.86
C ALA A 435 -2.89 13.84 -52.19
N GLN A 436 -1.89 14.71 -52.33
CA GLN A 436 -1.04 14.77 -53.51
C GLN A 436 -0.19 13.52 -53.69
N ASN A 437 0.44 13.02 -52.61
CA ASN A 437 1.23 11.78 -52.67
C ASN A 437 0.38 10.57 -53.06
N LEU A 438 -0.81 10.45 -52.47
CA LEU A 438 -1.75 9.39 -52.79
C LEU A 438 -2.25 9.48 -54.25
N LEU A 439 -2.59 10.68 -54.73
CA LEU A 439 -3.10 10.89 -56.10
C LEU A 439 -2.04 10.60 -57.16
N VAL A 440 -0.82 11.11 -56.97
CA VAL A 440 0.29 10.88 -57.90
C VAL A 440 0.62 9.40 -57.98
N ASN A 441 0.65 8.70 -56.84
CA ASN A 441 0.82 7.25 -56.83
C ASN A 441 -0.31 6.54 -57.58
N ALA A 442 -1.57 6.89 -57.34
CA ALA A 442 -2.70 6.28 -58.03
C ALA A 442 -2.63 6.46 -59.55
N ILE A 443 -2.33 7.67 -60.04
CA ILE A 443 -2.18 7.95 -61.48
C ILE A 443 -1.02 7.14 -62.09
N GLU A 444 0.12 7.06 -61.39
CA GLU A 444 1.29 6.31 -61.86
C GLU A 444 1.02 4.81 -62.00
N PHE A 445 0.20 4.25 -61.12
CA PHE A 445 -0.06 2.82 -61.04
C PHE A 445 -1.36 2.37 -61.69
N ALA A 446 -2.23 3.29 -62.11
CA ALA A 446 -3.51 2.97 -62.73
C ALA A 446 -3.41 2.24 -64.10
N GLU A 447 -2.23 2.20 -64.73
CA GLU A 447 -2.02 1.54 -66.04
C GLU A 447 -3.02 2.02 -67.13
N GLY A 448 -3.39 3.30 -67.10
CA GLY A 448 -4.34 3.92 -68.04
C GLY A 448 -5.82 3.68 -67.72
N LYS A 449 -6.13 3.00 -66.60
CA LYS A 449 -7.50 2.81 -66.09
C LYS A 449 -7.93 4.01 -65.23
N PRO A 450 -9.24 4.20 -64.98
CA PRO A 450 -9.70 5.37 -64.21
C PRO A 450 -9.29 5.31 -62.73
N VAL A 451 -8.99 6.48 -62.17
CA VAL A 451 -8.76 6.71 -60.74
C VAL A 451 -9.96 7.41 -60.14
N LYS A 452 -10.46 6.90 -59.01
CA LYS A 452 -11.60 7.47 -58.29
C LYS A 452 -11.12 8.11 -56.99
N VAL A 453 -11.46 9.38 -56.81
CA VAL A 453 -11.21 10.14 -55.56
C VAL A 453 -12.55 10.34 -54.87
N THR A 454 -12.71 9.78 -53.68
CA THR A 454 -13.93 9.88 -52.88
C THR A 454 -13.64 10.68 -51.62
N VAL A 455 -14.42 11.73 -51.35
CA VAL A 455 -14.38 12.44 -50.07
C VAL A 455 -15.73 12.28 -49.39
N ALA A 456 -15.78 11.64 -48.22
CA ALA A 456 -17.02 11.36 -47.53
C ALA A 456 -16.94 11.78 -46.06
N GLY A 457 -17.95 12.50 -45.58
CA GLY A 457 -18.06 12.91 -44.18
C GLY A 457 -19.04 12.05 -43.39
N SER A 458 -18.60 11.52 -42.24
CA SER A 458 -19.46 10.94 -41.21
C SER A 458 -19.69 11.95 -40.07
N LYS A 459 -20.37 11.52 -39.00
CA LYS A 459 -20.60 12.35 -37.81
C LYS A 459 -19.31 12.65 -37.05
N THR A 460 -18.36 11.72 -37.04
CA THR A 460 -17.13 11.80 -36.23
C THR A 460 -15.87 12.01 -37.06
N ALA A 461 -15.89 11.69 -38.36
CA ALA A 461 -14.70 11.72 -39.20
C ALA A 461 -14.99 12.19 -40.63
N VAL A 462 -13.94 12.58 -41.34
CA VAL A 462 -13.95 12.80 -42.78
C VAL A 462 -12.92 11.88 -43.41
N ALA A 463 -13.35 11.12 -44.41
CA ALA A 463 -12.51 10.21 -45.17
C ALA A 463 -12.17 10.81 -46.54
N LEU A 464 -10.90 10.73 -46.92
CA LEU A 464 -10.39 10.96 -48.27
C LEU A 464 -9.83 9.64 -48.78
N GLN A 465 -10.45 9.08 -49.82
CA GLN A 465 -10.01 7.86 -50.45
C GLN A 465 -9.58 8.11 -51.89
N ILE A 466 -8.47 7.49 -52.27
CA ILE A 466 -7.98 7.48 -53.65
C ILE A 466 -7.83 6.04 -54.08
N ARG A 467 -8.58 5.67 -55.11
CA ARG A 467 -8.66 4.31 -55.65
C ARG A 467 -8.20 4.26 -57.10
N ASP A 468 -7.16 3.48 -57.35
CA ASP A 468 -6.75 3.09 -58.69
C ASP A 468 -7.30 1.70 -59.05
N HIS A 469 -7.36 1.41 -60.35
CA HIS A 469 -7.77 0.10 -60.88
C HIS A 469 -6.60 -0.66 -61.52
N GLY A 470 -5.38 -0.30 -61.14
CA GLY A 470 -4.14 -0.68 -61.79
C GLY A 470 -3.66 -2.11 -61.48
N ALA A 471 -2.34 -2.24 -61.31
CA ALA A 471 -1.68 -3.51 -61.07
C ALA A 471 -2.00 -4.12 -59.68
N GLY A 472 -2.39 -3.29 -58.71
CA GLY A 472 -2.58 -3.72 -57.32
C GLY A 472 -1.29 -4.22 -56.66
N MET A 473 -1.43 -4.82 -55.47
CA MET A 473 -0.33 -5.23 -54.60
C MET A 473 -0.70 -6.55 -53.89
N THR A 474 0.30 -7.38 -53.59
CA THR A 474 0.11 -8.55 -52.71
C THR A 474 0.06 -8.10 -51.25
N ASP A 475 -0.48 -8.94 -50.36
CA ASP A 475 -0.61 -8.62 -48.93
C ASP A 475 0.75 -8.33 -48.27
N ALA A 476 1.78 -9.09 -48.65
CA ALA A 476 3.15 -8.87 -48.19
C ALA A 476 3.68 -7.47 -48.53
N VAL A 477 3.37 -6.97 -49.72
CA VAL A 477 3.77 -5.62 -50.11
C VAL A 477 2.89 -4.60 -49.40
N ALA A 478 1.57 -4.83 -49.30
CA ALA A 478 0.59 -3.96 -48.64
C ALA A 478 0.96 -3.66 -47.17
N GLN A 479 1.51 -4.62 -46.44
CA GLN A 479 1.95 -4.44 -45.04
C GLN A 479 3.15 -3.48 -44.90
N HIS A 480 4.02 -3.43 -45.91
CA HIS A 480 5.26 -2.66 -45.86
C HIS A 480 5.20 -1.35 -46.67
N VAL A 481 4.07 -1.00 -47.30
CA VAL A 481 3.99 0.19 -48.19
C VAL A 481 4.25 1.51 -47.49
N PHE A 482 3.97 1.56 -46.19
CA PHE A 482 4.18 2.73 -45.34
C PHE A 482 5.58 2.74 -44.70
N ASP A 483 6.40 1.72 -44.91
CA ASP A 483 7.76 1.68 -44.40
C ASP A 483 8.68 2.66 -45.13
N ARG A 484 9.61 3.25 -44.38
CA ARG A 484 10.57 4.24 -44.90
C ARG A 484 11.48 3.59 -45.96
N PHE A 485 11.60 4.24 -47.11
CA PHE A 485 12.40 3.80 -48.26
C PHE A 485 11.95 2.48 -48.90
N TYR A 486 10.79 1.94 -48.52
CA TYR A 486 10.29 0.69 -49.07
C TYR A 486 9.76 0.87 -50.49
N ARG A 487 10.07 -0.07 -51.38
CA ARG A 487 9.64 -0.08 -52.79
C ARG A 487 9.44 -1.53 -53.27
N ALA A 488 8.24 -1.82 -53.77
CA ALA A 488 7.87 -3.15 -54.26
C ALA A 488 8.70 -3.66 -55.47
N ASP A 489 9.07 -2.77 -56.39
CA ASP A 489 9.96 -3.09 -57.53
C ASP A 489 10.91 -1.91 -57.81
N PRO A 490 12.22 -2.04 -57.48
CA PRO A 490 13.22 -0.99 -57.70
C PRO A 490 13.50 -0.72 -59.20
N SER A 491 13.20 -1.66 -60.09
CA SER A 491 13.63 -1.68 -61.49
C SER A 491 12.62 -1.08 -62.48
N ARG A 492 11.35 -0.94 -62.08
CA ARG A 492 10.27 -0.35 -62.89
C ARG A 492 10.59 1.13 -63.19
N LYS A 493 10.69 1.47 -64.48
CA LYS A 493 10.91 2.85 -64.97
C LYS A 493 9.67 3.71 -64.68
N ARG A 494 9.71 4.52 -63.63
CA ARG A 494 8.73 5.60 -63.42
C ARG A 494 9.18 6.89 -64.10
N THR A 495 8.21 7.69 -64.53
CA THR A 495 8.43 9.01 -65.16
C THR A 495 8.92 10.07 -64.15
N THR A 496 8.62 9.88 -62.87
CA THR A 496 8.75 10.86 -61.76
C THR A 496 9.70 10.42 -60.64
N GLY A 497 10.11 9.15 -60.56
CA GLY A 497 11.15 8.67 -59.66
C GLY A 497 10.91 8.93 -58.16
N GLY A 498 9.99 8.18 -57.53
CA GLY A 498 9.73 8.28 -56.09
C GLY A 498 10.92 7.89 -55.20
N THR A 499 10.98 8.48 -54.00
CA THR A 499 12.01 8.30 -52.95
C THR A 499 11.71 7.10 -52.03
N GLY A 500 10.45 6.63 -52.01
CA GLY A 500 9.97 5.65 -51.04
C GLY A 500 9.66 6.27 -49.66
N LEU A 501 9.67 7.59 -49.53
CA LEU A 501 9.34 8.30 -48.29
C LEU A 501 7.92 8.87 -48.28
N GLY A 502 7.31 9.12 -49.44
CA GLY A 502 6.03 9.83 -49.53
C GLY A 502 4.87 9.15 -48.78
N LEU A 503 4.76 7.81 -48.84
CA LEU A 503 3.71 7.09 -48.11
C LEU A 503 3.99 7.02 -46.60
N ALA A 504 5.26 6.85 -46.19
CA ALA A 504 5.66 6.89 -44.79
C ALA A 504 5.36 8.26 -44.14
N ILE A 505 5.73 9.36 -44.81
CA ILE A 505 5.42 10.72 -44.38
C ILE A 505 3.90 10.93 -44.31
N SER A 506 3.15 10.37 -45.26
CA SER A 506 1.70 10.48 -45.25
C SER A 506 1.06 9.77 -44.06
N ALA A 507 1.59 8.61 -43.67
CA ALA A 507 1.14 7.86 -42.50
C ALA A 507 1.46 8.61 -41.20
N GLU A 508 2.66 9.19 -41.08
CA GLU A 508 3.03 10.01 -39.94
C GLU A 508 2.22 11.30 -39.83
N ASP A 509 1.97 11.99 -40.95
CA ASP A 509 1.10 13.17 -40.99
C ASP A 509 -0.33 12.81 -40.56
N ALA A 510 -0.86 11.66 -41.00
CA ALA A 510 -2.17 11.19 -40.56
C ALA A 510 -2.19 10.91 -39.06
N ALA A 511 -1.16 10.23 -38.54
CA ALA A 511 -1.03 9.93 -37.11
C ALA A 511 -0.93 11.19 -36.24
N LEU A 512 -0.21 12.23 -36.69
CA LEU A 512 -0.15 13.53 -36.01
C LEU A 512 -1.54 14.18 -35.86
N HIS A 513 -2.44 13.98 -36.83
CA HIS A 513 -3.82 14.45 -36.79
C HIS A 513 -4.76 13.55 -35.99
N SER A 514 -4.24 12.53 -35.28
CA SER A 514 -5.05 11.46 -34.67
C SER A 514 -5.94 10.73 -35.69
N GLY A 515 -5.52 10.73 -36.95
CA GLY A 515 -6.17 10.03 -38.05
C GLY A 515 -5.50 8.70 -38.37
N LEU A 516 -6.12 7.98 -39.30
CA LEU A 516 -5.66 6.67 -39.78
C LEU A 516 -5.44 6.73 -41.29
N LEU A 517 -4.32 6.20 -41.78
CA LEU A 517 -4.07 5.99 -43.21
C LEU A 517 -3.99 4.49 -43.47
N THR A 518 -4.95 3.94 -44.23
CA THR A 518 -5.02 2.51 -44.56
C THR A 518 -4.90 2.26 -46.06
N VAL A 519 -4.56 1.02 -46.42
CA VAL A 519 -4.54 0.55 -47.80
C VAL A 519 -5.32 -0.76 -47.90
N LEU A 520 -6.19 -0.85 -48.91
CA LEU A 520 -6.78 -2.09 -49.35
C LEU A 520 -6.37 -2.32 -50.80
N SER A 521 -5.71 -3.45 -51.09
CA SER A 521 -5.21 -3.74 -52.43
C SER A 521 -5.45 -5.20 -52.79
N CYS A 522 -5.60 -5.47 -54.07
CA CYS A 522 -5.64 -6.83 -54.60
C CYS A 522 -4.90 -6.84 -55.96
N PRO A 523 -4.02 -7.82 -56.23
CA PRO A 523 -3.33 -7.90 -57.50
C PRO A 523 -4.31 -7.88 -58.69
N GLN A 524 -3.95 -7.13 -59.73
CA GLN A 524 -4.72 -6.90 -60.97
C GLN A 524 -6.07 -6.16 -60.83
N GLN A 525 -6.50 -5.89 -59.60
CA GLN A 525 -7.78 -5.21 -59.29
C GLN A 525 -7.57 -3.74 -58.85
N GLY A 526 -6.33 -3.37 -58.51
CA GLY A 526 -5.96 -2.01 -58.09
C GLY A 526 -5.78 -1.87 -56.57
N SER A 527 -5.65 -0.62 -56.12
CA SER A 527 -5.46 -0.29 -54.70
C SER A 527 -6.35 0.89 -54.30
N ALA A 528 -6.81 0.88 -53.05
CA ALA A 528 -7.56 1.97 -52.43
C ALA A 528 -6.83 2.42 -51.17
N PHE A 529 -6.31 3.65 -51.19
CA PHE A 529 -5.72 4.30 -50.03
C PHE A 529 -6.76 5.18 -49.37
N THR A 530 -6.96 5.01 -48.07
CA THR A 530 -8.00 5.71 -47.30
C THR A 530 -7.36 6.48 -46.15
N LEU A 531 -7.45 7.80 -46.21
CA LEU A 531 -7.12 8.70 -45.12
C LEU A 531 -8.39 9.02 -44.34
N LEU A 532 -8.41 8.71 -43.05
CA LEU A 532 -9.51 8.97 -42.13
C LEU A 532 -9.06 9.97 -41.08
N LEU A 533 -9.72 11.12 -41.00
CA LEU A 533 -9.37 12.20 -40.08
C LEU A 533 -10.55 12.49 -39.15
N PRO A 534 -10.32 12.68 -37.84
CA PRO A 534 -11.37 13.12 -36.94
C PRO A 534 -11.79 14.57 -37.28
N ARG A 535 -13.06 14.91 -37.05
CA ARG A 535 -13.55 16.27 -37.33
C ARG A 535 -12.90 17.33 -36.44
N GLN A 536 -12.63 16.99 -35.19
CA GLN A 536 -11.90 17.82 -34.24
C GLN A 536 -10.69 17.04 -33.70
N GLN A 537 -9.60 17.74 -33.40
CA GLN A 537 -8.40 17.09 -32.89
C GLN A 537 -8.68 16.43 -31.53
N GLY A 538 -8.39 15.13 -31.42
CA GLY A 538 -8.56 14.35 -30.19
C GLY A 538 -9.95 13.73 -29.99
N GLU A 539 -10.89 13.90 -30.94
CA GLU A 539 -12.13 13.11 -30.96
C GLU A 539 -11.87 11.70 -31.51
N GLU A 540 -12.52 10.71 -30.90
CA GLU A 540 -12.43 9.30 -31.33
C GLU A 540 -13.27 9.08 -32.60
N ILE A 541 -12.71 8.33 -33.56
CA ILE A 541 -13.38 8.03 -34.82
C ILE A 541 -14.32 6.83 -34.59
N ALA A 542 -15.62 7.09 -34.46
CA ALA A 542 -16.62 6.04 -34.20
C ALA A 542 -17.22 5.42 -35.47
N ASP A 543 -17.36 6.21 -36.54
CA ASP A 543 -18.06 5.79 -37.77
C ASP A 543 -17.20 5.99 -39.02
N LEU A 544 -17.03 4.93 -39.83
CA LEU A 544 -16.50 5.02 -41.20
C LEU A 544 -17.64 5.39 -42.17
N PRO A 545 -17.43 6.33 -43.11
CA PRO A 545 -18.41 6.57 -44.17
C PRO A 545 -18.61 5.33 -45.07
N GLU A 546 -19.87 4.93 -45.32
CA GLU A 546 -20.23 3.74 -46.11
C GLU A 546 -19.66 3.81 -47.54
N GLU A 547 -19.49 5.01 -48.10
CA GLU A 547 -19.01 5.24 -49.48
C GLU A 547 -17.53 4.82 -49.68
N VAL A 548 -16.84 4.44 -48.61
CA VAL A 548 -15.40 4.23 -48.55
C VAL A 548 -15.03 2.76 -48.23
N GLU A 549 -16.01 1.88 -47.98
CA GLU A 549 -15.80 0.47 -47.58
C GLU A 549 -15.20 -0.44 -48.67
N ASN A 550 -15.29 -0.10 -49.96
CA ASN A 550 -14.80 -0.89 -51.10
C ASN A 550 -15.12 -2.40 -51.04
N GLN A 551 -16.40 -2.76 -50.89
CA GLN A 551 -16.87 -4.17 -50.85
C GLN A 551 -16.38 -5.03 -52.03
N ASP A 552 -16.18 -4.43 -53.19
CA ASP A 552 -15.70 -5.10 -54.38
C ASP A 552 -14.22 -5.49 -54.29
N LEU A 553 -13.33 -4.64 -53.75
CA LEU A 553 -11.94 -5.00 -53.47
C LEU A 553 -11.84 -6.05 -52.37
N ILE A 554 -12.70 -5.99 -51.35
CA ILE A 554 -12.77 -7.02 -50.29
C ILE A 554 -13.15 -8.37 -50.91
N THR A 555 -14.18 -8.39 -51.77
CA THR A 555 -14.61 -9.59 -52.48
C THR A 555 -13.52 -10.12 -53.41
N ALA A 556 -12.87 -9.24 -54.17
CA ALA A 556 -11.77 -9.57 -55.06
C ALA A 556 -10.58 -10.18 -54.30
N ARG A 557 -10.18 -9.59 -53.17
CA ARG A 557 -9.11 -10.10 -52.31
C ARG A 557 -9.46 -11.47 -51.74
N SER A 558 -10.72 -11.68 -51.32
CA SER A 558 -11.18 -12.98 -50.84
C SER A 558 -11.17 -14.08 -51.92
N GLN A 559 -11.43 -13.72 -53.18
CA GLN A 559 -11.34 -14.65 -54.31
C GLN A 559 -9.88 -14.92 -54.71
N TRP A 560 -9.05 -13.87 -54.77
CA TRP A 560 -7.61 -14.01 -55.04
C TRP A 560 -6.94 -14.93 -54.03
N ALA A 561 -7.30 -14.79 -52.76
CA ALA A 561 -6.84 -15.63 -51.67
C ALA A 561 -7.12 -17.13 -51.86
N ILE A 562 -8.21 -17.49 -52.53
CA ILE A 562 -8.54 -18.89 -52.83
C ILE A 562 -7.61 -19.44 -53.93
N ASP A 563 -7.27 -18.61 -54.91
CA ASP A 563 -6.50 -19.02 -56.09
C ASP A 563 -4.97 -18.96 -55.87
N HIS A 564 -4.49 -18.09 -54.96
CA HIS A 564 -3.06 -17.85 -54.70
C HIS A 564 -2.76 -17.79 -53.18
N PRO A 565 -2.83 -18.94 -52.47
CA PRO A 565 -2.62 -18.99 -51.01
C PRO A 565 -1.21 -18.59 -50.57
N GLU A 566 -0.22 -18.67 -51.45
CA GLU A 566 1.18 -18.24 -51.20
C GLU A 566 1.36 -16.72 -51.08
N ASP A 567 0.43 -15.93 -51.62
CA ASP A 567 0.48 -14.46 -51.58
C ASP A 567 -0.20 -13.88 -50.33
N ILE A 568 -0.82 -14.74 -49.51
CA ILE A 568 -1.44 -14.36 -48.24
C ILE A 568 -0.45 -14.62 -47.11
N ILE A 569 -0.11 -13.57 -46.38
CA ILE A 569 0.48 -13.74 -45.06
C ILE A 569 -0.66 -14.08 -44.11
N LEU A 570 -0.80 -15.36 -43.74
CA LEU A 570 -1.58 -15.79 -42.59
C LEU A 570 -0.89 -15.28 -41.32
N SER A 571 -1.02 -13.99 -41.01
CA SER A 571 -0.79 -13.50 -39.66
C SER A 571 -2.03 -13.84 -38.84
N GLU A 572 -1.85 -14.58 -37.75
CA GLU A 572 -2.90 -14.90 -36.76
C GLU A 572 -3.54 -13.65 -36.10
N ASP A 573 -3.05 -12.44 -36.44
CA ASP A 573 -3.46 -11.15 -35.86
C ASP A 573 -4.21 -10.21 -36.82
N LEU A 574 -4.82 -10.72 -37.91
CA LEU A 574 -5.49 -9.86 -38.92
C LEU A 574 -6.86 -9.28 -38.51
N GLU A 575 -7.36 -9.58 -37.30
CA GLU A 575 -8.53 -8.87 -36.73
C GLU A 575 -8.26 -7.34 -36.61
N ASP A 576 -7.00 -6.90 -36.55
CA ASP A 576 -6.61 -5.47 -36.42
C ASP A 576 -6.52 -4.68 -37.76
N THR A 577 -6.83 -5.28 -38.93
CA THR A 577 -6.83 -4.53 -40.23
C THR A 577 -8.22 -4.29 -40.82
N ALA A 578 -9.25 -4.99 -40.32
CA ALA A 578 -10.59 -4.44 -40.37
C ALA A 578 -10.62 -3.27 -39.38
N LEU A 579 -11.36 -2.21 -39.69
CA LEU A 579 -11.64 -1.13 -38.74
C LEU A 579 -12.28 -1.70 -37.47
N GLU A 580 -11.50 -2.15 -36.51
CA GLU A 580 -11.91 -2.24 -35.12
C GLU A 580 -11.49 -0.95 -34.43
N VAL A 581 -12.50 -0.23 -33.97
CA VAL A 581 -12.39 0.85 -32.99
C VAL A 581 -11.70 0.25 -31.76
N ARG A 582 -10.37 0.39 -31.69
CA ARG A 582 -9.60 0.01 -30.49
C ARG A 582 -10.04 0.91 -29.35
N HIS A 583 -10.92 0.39 -28.50
CA HIS A 583 -11.18 0.93 -27.18
C HIS A 583 -9.87 0.93 -26.37
N LEU A 584 -9.19 2.06 -26.37
CA LEU A 584 -8.17 2.37 -25.38
C LEU A 584 -8.89 2.70 -24.07
N GLU A 585 -9.11 1.70 -23.22
CA GLU A 585 -9.41 1.94 -21.81
C GLU A 585 -8.19 2.59 -21.12
N ALA A 586 -8.05 3.90 -21.29
CA ALA A 586 -7.22 4.74 -20.45
C ALA A 586 -8.12 5.49 -19.47
N SER A 587 -8.27 4.88 -18.29
CA SER A 587 -8.39 5.57 -17.00
C SER A 587 -9.24 6.85 -16.98
N ASP A 588 -10.54 6.71 -16.84
CA ASP A 588 -11.29 7.66 -16.03
C ASP A 588 -12.29 6.92 -15.14
N SER A 589 -12.11 7.07 -13.84
CA SER A 589 -12.84 6.32 -12.81
C SER A 589 -14.12 7.05 -12.45
N PRO A 590 -15.32 6.47 -12.65
CA PRO A 590 -16.48 6.89 -11.88
C PRO A 590 -16.40 6.24 -10.51
N GLN A 591 -16.43 7.07 -9.47
CA GLN A 591 -16.59 6.66 -8.08
C GLN A 591 -17.79 5.70 -7.94
N GLN A 592 -17.52 4.40 -7.81
CA GLN A 592 -18.50 3.41 -7.40
C GLN A 592 -18.19 3.01 -5.96
N GLU A 593 -19.05 3.47 -5.05
CA GLU A 593 -19.07 3.06 -3.65
C GLU A 593 -19.31 1.55 -3.56
N ILE A 594 -18.28 0.79 -3.17
CA ILE A 594 -18.40 -0.62 -2.83
C ILE A 594 -18.69 -0.73 -1.32
N PRO A 595 -19.81 -1.36 -0.90
CA PRO A 595 -20.06 -1.60 0.52
C PRO A 595 -19.12 -2.70 1.02
N VAL A 596 -18.34 -2.37 2.05
CA VAL A 596 -17.43 -3.30 2.71
C VAL A 596 -18.24 -4.27 3.58
N SER A 597 -18.35 -5.52 3.17
CA SER A 597 -18.70 -6.64 4.05
C SER A 597 -17.54 -7.59 4.18
N ALA A 598 -17.23 -7.93 5.43
CA ALA A 598 -16.13 -8.76 5.85
C ALA A 598 -16.33 -10.24 5.51
N ALA A 599 -15.17 -10.93 5.46
CA ALA A 599 -14.94 -12.38 5.41
C ALA A 599 -14.69 -12.98 4.01
N ASP A 600 -13.61 -13.78 3.98
CA ASP A 600 -13.16 -14.72 2.96
C ASP A 600 -12.09 -14.31 1.92
N SER A 601 -10.86 -14.71 2.28
CA SER A 601 -9.79 -15.30 1.45
C SER A 601 -9.15 -14.47 0.33
N LEU A 602 -7.96 -13.92 0.64
CA LEU A 602 -6.88 -13.71 -0.33
C LEU A 602 -6.42 -15.07 -0.90
N PRO A 603 -6.08 -15.18 -2.20
CA PRO A 603 -5.48 -16.39 -2.76
C PRO A 603 -4.10 -16.65 -2.13
N ARG A 604 -3.90 -17.84 -1.57
CA ARG A 604 -2.57 -18.31 -1.15
C ARG A 604 -1.71 -18.59 -2.39
N MET A 605 -0.47 -18.13 -2.38
CA MET A 605 0.56 -18.65 -3.29
C MET A 605 0.71 -20.17 -3.09
N PRO A 606 0.86 -20.97 -4.15
CA PRO A 606 1.16 -22.39 -4.03
C PRO A 606 2.53 -22.59 -3.37
N ALA A 607 2.55 -23.37 -2.28
CA ALA A 607 3.76 -23.86 -1.66
C ALA A 607 4.04 -25.27 -2.20
N GLU A 608 4.63 -25.37 -3.39
CA GLU A 608 5.39 -26.54 -3.87
C GLU A 608 5.85 -26.28 -5.32
N LEU A 609 7.17 -26.29 -5.54
CA LEU A 609 7.75 -26.34 -6.89
C LEU A 609 7.61 -27.78 -7.44
N PRO A 610 7.22 -27.96 -8.71
CA PRO A 610 7.29 -29.27 -9.35
C PRO A 610 8.76 -29.69 -9.53
N ALA A 611 9.07 -30.88 -9.02
CA ALA A 611 10.36 -31.52 -9.14
C ALA A 611 10.45 -32.23 -10.50
N ASP A 612 10.70 -31.48 -11.57
CA ASP A 612 11.20 -32.00 -12.85
C ASP A 612 11.72 -30.83 -13.71
N MET A 613 12.96 -30.41 -13.42
CA MET A 613 13.83 -29.71 -14.37
C MET A 613 15.25 -29.69 -13.77
N LYS A 614 15.94 -30.82 -13.91
CA LYS A 614 17.41 -30.85 -13.82
C LYS A 614 17.98 -31.02 -15.23
N GLU A 615 18.89 -30.10 -15.51
CA GLU A 615 19.92 -30.12 -16.54
C GLU A 615 19.56 -29.73 -17.99
N SER A 616 20.33 -28.74 -18.45
CA SER A 616 20.58 -28.34 -19.84
C SER A 616 19.56 -27.40 -20.48
N THR A 617 19.79 -26.09 -20.34
CA THR A 617 20.27 -25.22 -21.44
C THR A 617 20.66 -23.86 -20.87
N ALA A 618 21.82 -23.36 -21.28
CA ALA A 618 22.44 -22.14 -20.79
C ALA A 618 21.55 -20.89 -20.97
N ALA A 619 21.57 -20.02 -19.97
CA ALA A 619 20.99 -18.69 -20.02
C ALA A 619 21.55 -17.91 -21.23
N GLN A 620 20.66 -17.40 -22.08
CA GLN A 620 21.00 -16.29 -22.97
C GLN A 620 21.38 -15.08 -22.10
N PRO A 621 22.50 -14.39 -22.40
CA PRO A 621 22.79 -13.13 -21.75
C PRO A 621 21.77 -12.07 -22.20
N LEU A 622 21.39 -11.19 -21.27
CA LEU A 622 20.80 -9.89 -21.57
C LEU A 622 21.59 -9.18 -22.67
N PRO A 623 20.96 -8.39 -23.55
CA PRO A 623 21.72 -7.55 -24.48
C PRO A 623 22.65 -6.65 -23.68
N HIS A 624 23.95 -6.85 -23.91
CA HIS A 624 25.01 -6.00 -23.37
C HIS A 624 24.77 -4.55 -23.83
N MET A 625 24.41 -3.67 -22.89
CA MET A 625 24.89 -2.29 -22.99
C MET A 625 26.43 -2.35 -22.94
N PRO A 626 27.16 -1.64 -23.82
CA PRO A 626 28.60 -1.56 -23.71
C PRO A 626 28.97 -0.89 -22.38
N ALA A 627 29.89 -1.51 -21.65
CA ALA A 627 30.47 -0.93 -20.45
C ALA A 627 31.30 0.32 -20.82
N PRO A 628 31.35 1.34 -19.93
CA PRO A 628 31.95 2.63 -20.21
C PRO A 628 33.47 2.55 -20.03
N ASP A 629 34.19 2.28 -21.11
CA ASP A 629 35.64 2.50 -21.18
C ASP A 629 36.00 3.10 -22.53
N THR A 630 35.76 4.40 -22.64
CA THR A 630 36.59 5.40 -23.35
C THR A 630 35.91 6.76 -23.19
N VAL A 631 35.75 7.19 -21.93
CA VAL A 631 35.66 8.62 -21.66
C VAL A 631 37.04 9.17 -21.94
N ILE A 632 37.21 9.77 -23.12
CA ILE A 632 38.30 10.71 -23.35
C ILE A 632 38.02 11.85 -22.37
N ASP A 633 38.83 11.93 -21.31
CA ASP A 633 38.82 13.05 -20.38
C ASP A 633 39.21 14.32 -21.14
N VAL A 634 38.20 15.10 -21.51
CA VAL A 634 38.38 16.39 -22.21
C VAL A 634 39.16 17.38 -21.32
N GLN A 635 39.19 17.21 -20.00
CA GLN A 635 40.03 18.04 -19.12
C GLN A 635 41.51 17.67 -19.18
N GLU A 636 41.85 16.40 -19.40
CA GLU A 636 43.25 15.96 -19.52
C GLU A 636 43.88 16.42 -20.85
N ARG A 637 43.06 16.59 -21.90
CA ARG A 637 43.50 17.14 -23.19
C ARG A 637 43.63 18.67 -23.20
N ILE A 638 42.87 19.39 -22.37
CA ILE A 638 43.04 20.84 -22.17
C ILE A 638 44.33 21.11 -21.38
N LYS A 639 44.64 20.28 -20.38
CA LYS A 639 45.86 20.44 -19.57
C LYS A 639 47.16 20.16 -20.34
N ASN A 640 47.11 19.29 -21.34
CA ASN A 640 48.25 19.00 -22.23
C ASN A 640 48.37 20.00 -23.40
N LEU A 641 47.34 20.79 -23.71
CA LEU A 641 47.41 21.86 -24.71
C LEU A 641 47.92 23.19 -24.13
N GLU A 642 47.76 23.43 -22.81
CA GLU A 642 48.35 24.60 -22.13
C GLU A 642 49.83 24.40 -21.74
N GLY A 643 50.36 23.18 -21.84
CA GLY A 643 51.75 22.85 -21.49
C GLY A 643 52.77 23.01 -22.63
N ASP A 644 52.33 22.94 -23.89
CA ASP A 644 53.23 22.95 -25.06
C ASP A 644 53.44 24.35 -25.67
N ASP A 645 52.61 25.33 -25.34
CA ASP A 645 52.81 26.74 -25.77
C ASP A 645 53.80 27.53 -24.88
N ALA A 646 54.33 26.92 -23.81
CA ALA A 646 55.29 27.55 -22.90
C ALA A 646 56.78 27.25 -23.19
N ALA A 647 57.10 26.44 -24.20
CA ALA A 647 58.47 25.96 -24.44
C ALA A 647 59.16 26.49 -25.72
N GLN A 648 58.57 27.46 -26.43
CA GLN A 648 59.23 28.12 -27.56
C GLN A 648 58.95 29.62 -27.61
N THR A 649 59.56 30.38 -26.70
CA THR A 649 60.05 31.74 -26.99
C THR A 649 60.99 32.19 -25.86
N SER A 650 62.30 32.05 -26.09
CA SER A 650 63.29 32.96 -25.52
C SER A 650 64.16 33.41 -26.67
N PRO A 651 64.27 34.71 -26.87
CA PRO A 651 65.59 35.28 -26.61
C PRO A 651 65.53 36.62 -25.86
N GLU A 652 66.57 36.79 -25.05
CA GLU A 652 67.30 38.05 -24.87
C GLU A 652 66.60 39.23 -24.19
N GLY A 653 67.12 39.55 -23.00
CA GLY A 653 67.80 40.84 -22.89
C GLY A 653 67.27 41.82 -21.86
N LYS A 654 68.08 41.98 -20.82
CA LYS A 654 68.45 43.26 -20.19
C LYS A 654 67.43 44.00 -19.30
N ALA A 655 67.89 44.13 -18.06
CA ALA A 655 68.10 45.40 -17.35
C ALA A 655 66.96 45.96 -16.49
N GLU A 656 67.31 46.07 -15.20
CA GLU A 656 67.27 47.31 -14.41
C GLU A 656 65.92 47.84 -13.88
N THR A 657 65.83 47.86 -12.53
CA THR A 657 65.30 48.93 -11.64
C THR A 657 63.85 49.40 -11.86
N GLN A 658 62.95 49.44 -10.87
CA GLN A 658 63.03 49.91 -9.49
C GLN A 658 61.90 49.29 -8.67
#